data_AF-A0A354XGC3-F1
#
_entry.id   AF-A0A354XGC3-F1
#
_cell.length_a   1.000
_cell.length_b   1.000
_cell.length_c   1.000
_cell.angle_alpha   90.00
_cell.angle_beta   90.00
_cell.angle_gamma   90.00
#
_symmetry.space_group_name_H-M   'P 1'
#
loop_
_entity.id
_entity.type
_entity.pdbx_description
1 polymer ?
#
loop_
_entity_poly.entity_id
_entity_poly.type
_entity_poly.pdbx_seq_one_letter_code
_entity_poly.pdbx_strand_id
1 'polypeptide(L)'
;KPVTPLRSAWDSLAGHDGFEPLAESCASYFDHHQQRWASRFVPSLYHFWKTSAQHDLRWPKAQRQALQALPDDPTAAVEQIAEDWALTPEAFEVLAHTLLLRINGWASWCQGIGWHTAHQQAEAGITQLAAMVLAWEWIGVDQLTSIQQSEWFAQWQTADAGITSAHEALWCWQHAYELGYQRALAITLAAPSAESSSAPKVQAAFCIDVRSERFRRHLEQATPTVATLGVAGFFAMPVADAATGPERAQPRVPGLLKPAYRVGSLQPQQRGVQRYQKESQRQSVRHAKYAPLSTFTLVETTGIAWGWKLIKDSLRKQATVPQCEAPAGLFHTYDGEPIARHEKIALAKNLLTLLGTPTASLLVLVGHDSQSENNPHHAGLTCGACGGQGGGMNARVAAALLNDPEVQQAVQHAGMTLPSPFHVLAATHCTLTDRVHVYRDEQMPEALEDALAAFESGVHVAGEATRLERAPDLGVDDADPIERLKTFATRGADWSQPRPEWGLVNNAALILAPRARTQGKALEGRAFLHDYHPEQDPEGKVLEGLMMAPMLVASWINLQYYASTVVPGLYGAGNKLLHSVVGGHVGVIEGNSPQLRIGLPEQSLRDGEKLHHEPLRLTVVIDAPRERIEAIIERQPVVADLINHRWLWLTRMGDNGLERYSPEGWQPVAV
;
A
#
# COMPACT_ATOMS: atom_id res chain seq x y z
N LYS A 1 -6.05 -28.43 26.40
CA LYS A 1 -4.58 -28.22 26.48
C LYS A 1 -4.26 -27.05 25.55
N PRO A 2 -3.39 -26.10 25.92
CA PRO A 2 -2.91 -25.12 24.92
C PRO A 2 -2.34 -25.89 23.74
N VAL A 3 -2.63 -25.48 22.50
CA VAL A 3 -1.97 -26.02 21.32
C VAL A 3 -0.50 -25.70 21.49
N THR A 4 0.34 -26.73 21.61
CA THR A 4 1.79 -26.52 21.55
C THR A 4 2.09 -26.00 20.15
N PRO A 5 2.68 -24.80 19.99
CA PRO A 5 3.01 -24.31 18.67
C PRO A 5 3.95 -25.29 17.97
N LEU A 6 3.70 -25.56 16.69
CA LEU A 6 4.54 -26.41 15.86
C LEU A 6 5.98 -25.87 15.89
N ARG A 7 6.92 -26.74 16.28
CA ARG A 7 8.32 -26.38 16.52
C ARG A 7 9.18 -26.82 15.35
N SER A 8 10.08 -25.94 14.94
CA SER A 8 11.21 -26.32 14.09
C SER A 8 12.24 -27.09 14.94
N ALA A 9 13.04 -27.94 14.30
CA ALA A 9 14.21 -28.57 14.90
C ALA A 9 15.16 -27.51 15.49
N TRP A 10 15.31 -26.38 14.80
CA TRP A 10 16.16 -25.28 15.22
C TRP A 10 15.66 -24.55 16.48
N ASP A 11 14.36 -24.67 16.82
CA ASP A 11 13.82 -24.15 18.07
C ASP A 11 14.29 -24.98 19.30
N SER A 12 14.81 -26.20 19.07
CA SER A 12 15.25 -27.14 20.11
C SER A 12 16.78 -27.24 20.24
N LEU A 13 17.52 -26.73 19.26
CA LEU A 13 18.98 -26.76 19.23
C LEU A 13 19.56 -25.50 19.88
N ALA A 14 20.42 -25.67 20.89
CA ALA A 14 21.06 -24.54 21.57
C ALA A 14 22.22 -23.95 20.76
N GLY A 15 22.40 -22.62 20.83
CA GLY A 15 23.55 -21.94 20.22
C GLY A 15 23.47 -21.79 18.70
N HIS A 16 22.27 -21.80 18.13
CA HIS A 16 22.02 -21.63 16.71
C HIS A 16 21.13 -20.40 16.44
N ASP A 17 21.40 -19.66 15.35
CA ASP A 17 20.70 -18.43 14.95
C ASP A 17 19.36 -18.70 14.21
N GLY A 18 18.68 -19.81 14.52
CA GLY A 18 17.44 -20.25 13.85
C GLY A 18 17.47 -20.19 12.32
N PHE A 19 16.66 -19.30 11.74
CA PHE A 19 16.49 -19.12 10.29
C PHE A 19 17.24 -17.88 9.73
N GLU A 20 17.99 -17.16 10.57
CA GLU A 20 18.74 -15.98 10.16
C GLU A 20 19.72 -16.25 9.00
N PRO A 21 20.46 -17.38 8.94
CA PRO A 21 21.37 -17.65 7.83
C PRO A 21 20.67 -17.73 6.45
N LEU A 22 19.43 -18.22 6.40
CA LEU A 22 18.64 -18.23 5.16
C LEU A 22 18.22 -16.82 4.76
N ALA A 23 17.82 -16.01 5.73
CA ALA A 23 17.45 -14.62 5.52
C ALA A 23 18.65 -13.77 5.05
N GLU A 24 19.86 -13.98 5.60
CA GLU A 24 21.10 -13.34 5.11
C GLU A 24 21.38 -13.69 3.65
N SER A 25 21.15 -14.95 3.28
CA SER A 25 21.33 -15.42 1.91
C SER A 25 20.32 -14.78 0.96
N CYS A 26 19.07 -14.60 1.40
CA CYS A 26 18.06 -13.86 0.64
C CYS A 26 18.43 -12.38 0.49
N ALA A 27 18.85 -11.72 1.57
CA ALA A 27 19.30 -10.33 1.54
C ALA A 27 20.46 -10.15 0.55
N SER A 28 21.40 -11.10 0.52
CA SER A 28 22.55 -11.07 -0.37
C SER A 28 22.21 -11.43 -1.83
N TYR A 29 21.18 -12.24 -2.05
CA TYR A 29 20.75 -12.60 -3.41
C TYR A 29 19.96 -11.48 -4.07
N PHE A 30 19.00 -10.90 -3.34
CA PHE A 30 18.09 -9.88 -3.88
C PHE A 30 18.66 -8.46 -3.89
N ASP A 31 19.81 -8.22 -3.25
CA ASP A 31 20.51 -6.94 -3.34
C ASP A 31 21.28 -6.80 -4.67
N HIS A 32 20.57 -6.38 -5.71
CA HIS A 32 21.17 -6.10 -7.03
C HIS A 32 21.75 -4.67 -7.16
N HIS A 33 21.70 -3.84 -6.11
CA HIS A 33 22.01 -2.41 -6.22
C HIS A 33 23.16 -1.94 -5.30
N GLN A 34 23.18 -2.36 -4.04
CA GLN A 34 24.16 -1.93 -3.06
C GLN A 34 25.29 -2.95 -2.87
N GLN A 35 25.01 -4.24 -3.08
CA GLN A 35 26.00 -5.31 -2.91
C GLN A 35 27.14 -5.23 -3.93
N ARG A 36 28.37 -5.20 -3.42
CA ARG A 36 29.59 -5.10 -4.24
C ARG A 36 30.26 -6.44 -4.50
N TRP A 37 30.07 -7.40 -3.61
CA TRP A 37 30.50 -8.78 -3.78
C TRP A 37 29.38 -9.58 -4.45
N ALA A 38 28.94 -9.08 -5.61
CA ALA A 38 27.98 -9.79 -6.43
C ALA A 38 28.70 -10.98 -7.09
N SER A 39 28.25 -12.20 -6.81
CA SER A 39 28.52 -13.33 -7.69
C SER A 39 27.77 -13.04 -8.99
N ARG A 40 28.48 -12.54 -10.01
CA ARG A 40 27.87 -12.24 -11.30
C ARG A 40 27.37 -13.56 -11.89
N PHE A 41 26.05 -13.67 -12.00
CA PHE A 41 25.28 -14.75 -12.63
C PHE A 41 25.25 -16.08 -11.86
N VAL A 42 24.52 -16.09 -10.74
CA VAL A 42 23.97 -17.34 -10.21
C VAL A 42 22.52 -17.48 -10.67
N PRO A 43 22.14 -18.60 -11.31
CA PRO A 43 20.87 -18.71 -12.05
C PRO A 43 19.63 -18.80 -11.15
N SER A 44 19.80 -19.12 -9.87
CA SER A 44 18.69 -19.34 -8.94
C SER A 44 19.09 -19.05 -7.49
N LEU A 45 18.10 -18.69 -6.66
CA LEU A 45 18.24 -18.43 -5.23
C LEU A 45 18.74 -19.68 -4.48
N TYR A 46 18.17 -20.86 -4.77
CA TYR A 46 18.59 -22.12 -4.14
C TYR A 46 20.06 -22.44 -4.45
N HIS A 47 20.47 -22.32 -5.72
CA HIS A 47 21.85 -22.56 -6.12
C HIS A 47 22.82 -21.56 -5.48
N PHE A 48 22.43 -20.28 -5.41
CA PHE A 48 23.19 -19.24 -4.74
C PHE A 48 23.41 -19.56 -3.26
N TRP A 49 22.33 -19.90 -2.55
CA TRP A 49 22.39 -20.29 -1.15
C TRP A 49 23.27 -21.53 -0.95
N LYS A 50 22.99 -22.62 -1.68
CA LYS A 50 23.71 -23.88 -1.55
C LYS A 50 25.22 -23.70 -1.78
N THR A 51 25.60 -23.02 -2.87
CA THR A 51 27.02 -22.77 -3.19
C THR A 51 27.71 -21.94 -2.10
N SER A 52 27.04 -20.90 -1.60
CA SER A 52 27.59 -20.01 -0.58
C SER A 52 27.73 -20.70 0.78
N ALA A 53 26.68 -21.41 1.21
CA ALA A 53 26.61 -22.11 2.48
C ALA A 53 27.64 -23.23 2.62
N GLN A 54 28.00 -23.91 1.52
CA GLN A 54 29.07 -24.92 1.51
C GLN A 54 30.46 -24.37 1.90
N HIS A 55 30.67 -23.06 1.73
CA HIS A 55 31.91 -22.37 2.05
C HIS A 55 31.83 -21.54 3.34
N ASP A 56 30.64 -21.45 3.97
CA ASP A 56 30.45 -20.66 5.18
C ASP A 56 31.04 -21.37 6.41
N LEU A 57 32.18 -20.88 6.88
CA LEU A 57 32.89 -21.48 8.02
C LEU A 57 32.17 -21.28 9.37
N ARG A 58 31.09 -20.49 9.42
CA ARG A 58 30.20 -20.44 10.59
C ARG A 58 29.50 -21.79 10.80
N TRP A 59 29.36 -22.60 9.75
CA TRP A 59 28.67 -23.88 9.81
C TRP A 59 29.64 -25.06 10.02
N PRO A 60 29.34 -25.97 10.97
CA PRO A 60 30.06 -27.23 11.14
C PRO A 60 30.27 -27.99 9.83
N LYS A 61 31.44 -28.63 9.69
CA LYS A 61 31.80 -29.38 8.48
C LYS A 61 30.75 -30.45 8.12
N ALA A 62 30.17 -31.13 9.12
CA ALA A 62 29.14 -32.14 8.91
C ALA A 62 27.88 -31.57 8.24
N GLN A 63 27.38 -30.41 8.71
CA GLN A 63 26.21 -29.74 8.10
C GLN A 63 26.50 -29.31 6.66
N ARG A 64 27.71 -28.79 6.40
CA ARG A 64 28.12 -28.43 5.04
C ARG A 64 28.22 -29.64 4.12
N GLN A 65 28.68 -30.79 4.62
CA GLN A 65 28.71 -32.04 3.86
C GLN A 65 27.30 -32.62 3.62
N ALA A 66 26.40 -32.52 4.60
CA ALA A 66 25.00 -32.91 4.44
C ALA A 66 24.32 -32.07 3.35
N LEU A 67 24.54 -30.74 3.36
CA LEU A 67 24.05 -29.86 2.30
C LEU A 67 24.66 -30.18 0.91
N GLN A 68 25.92 -30.60 0.86
CA GLN A 68 26.55 -31.05 -0.39
C GLN A 68 25.92 -32.32 -0.96
N ALA A 69 25.39 -33.19 -0.10
CA ALA A 69 24.77 -34.45 -0.52
C ALA A 69 23.39 -34.28 -1.17
N LEU A 70 22.69 -33.18 -0.88
CA LEU A 70 21.42 -32.87 -1.54
C LEU A 70 21.64 -32.56 -3.04
N PRO A 71 20.64 -32.77 -3.92
CA PRO A 71 20.67 -32.41 -5.34
C PRO A 71 20.89 -30.91 -5.57
N ASP A 72 21.45 -30.53 -6.73
CA ASP A 72 21.58 -29.11 -7.13
C ASP A 72 20.25 -28.53 -7.65
N ASP A 73 19.34 -29.38 -8.11
CA ASP A 73 17.99 -28.99 -8.50
C ASP A 73 17.08 -28.91 -7.25
N PRO A 74 16.37 -27.78 -7.04
CA PRO A 74 15.56 -27.57 -5.85
C PRO A 74 14.36 -28.53 -5.77
N THR A 75 13.78 -28.93 -6.90
CA THR A 75 12.64 -29.88 -6.91
C THR A 75 13.11 -31.26 -6.50
N ALA A 76 14.20 -31.75 -7.09
CA ALA A 76 14.81 -33.03 -6.71
C ALA A 76 15.23 -33.06 -5.22
N ALA A 77 15.73 -31.94 -4.69
CA ALA A 77 16.05 -31.84 -3.26
C ALA A 77 14.82 -31.95 -2.36
N VAL A 78 13.69 -31.33 -2.74
CA VAL A 78 12.43 -31.45 -2.01
C VAL A 78 11.88 -32.88 -2.08
N GLU A 79 11.96 -33.53 -3.25
CA GLU A 79 11.53 -34.92 -3.43
C GLU A 79 12.31 -35.87 -2.52
N GLN A 80 13.64 -35.74 -2.46
CA GLN A 80 14.47 -36.53 -1.55
C GLN A 80 14.11 -36.30 -0.08
N ILE A 81 13.90 -35.05 0.34
CA ILE A 81 13.52 -34.72 1.72
C ILE A 81 12.13 -35.29 2.06
N ALA A 82 11.20 -35.26 1.11
CA ALA A 82 9.87 -35.83 1.27
C ALA A 82 9.93 -37.36 1.42
N GLU A 83 10.79 -38.04 0.65
CA GLU A 83 11.05 -39.47 0.80
C GLU A 83 11.67 -39.81 2.17
N ASP A 84 12.66 -39.04 2.63
CA ASP A 84 13.34 -39.25 3.91
C ASP A 84 12.38 -39.11 5.11
N TRP A 85 11.46 -38.14 5.06
CA TRP A 85 10.52 -37.88 6.16
C TRP A 85 9.25 -38.72 6.08
N ALA A 86 8.86 -39.21 4.89
CA ALA A 86 7.68 -40.02 4.64
C ALA A 86 6.37 -39.46 5.28
N LEU A 87 6.23 -38.13 5.30
CA LEU A 87 5.01 -37.45 5.77
C LEU A 87 3.89 -37.55 4.73
N THR A 88 2.64 -37.39 5.16
CA THR A 88 1.54 -37.25 4.19
C THR A 88 1.66 -35.92 3.43
N PRO A 89 1.12 -35.81 2.21
CA PRO A 89 1.16 -34.56 1.44
C PRO A 89 0.61 -33.35 2.22
N GLU A 90 -0.47 -33.53 2.98
CA GLU A 90 -1.12 -32.49 3.77
C GLU A 90 -0.21 -32.03 4.94
N ALA A 91 0.41 -32.99 5.64
CA ALA A 91 1.36 -32.68 6.71
C ALA A 91 2.60 -31.96 6.17
N PHE A 92 3.09 -32.37 5.00
CA PHE A 92 4.22 -31.76 4.33
C PHE A 92 3.92 -30.32 3.88
N GLU A 93 2.70 -30.06 3.37
CA GLU A 93 2.24 -28.72 3.02
C GLU A 93 2.19 -27.80 4.25
N VAL A 94 1.59 -28.26 5.35
CA VAL A 94 1.54 -27.50 6.61
C VAL A 94 2.93 -27.22 7.17
N LEU A 95 3.85 -28.20 7.10
CA LEU A 95 5.25 -28.03 7.48
C LEU A 95 5.92 -26.97 6.62
N ALA A 96 5.86 -27.10 5.29
CA ALA A 96 6.48 -26.17 4.36
C ALA A 96 5.96 -24.73 4.57
N HIS A 97 4.65 -24.57 4.74
CA HIS A 97 4.05 -23.28 5.05
C HIS A 97 4.54 -22.73 6.41
N THR A 98 4.57 -23.56 7.45
CA THR A 98 5.06 -23.18 8.79
C THR A 98 6.51 -22.70 8.76
N LEU A 99 7.37 -23.37 7.97
CA LEU A 99 8.77 -23.01 7.80
C LEU A 99 8.93 -21.72 6.98
N LEU A 100 8.15 -21.53 5.91
CA LEU A 100 8.14 -20.28 5.14
C LEU A 100 7.76 -19.08 6.02
N LEU A 101 6.83 -19.25 6.97
CA LEU A 101 6.48 -18.21 7.94
C LEU A 101 7.64 -17.84 8.87
N ARG A 102 8.65 -18.70 9.06
CA ARG A 102 9.87 -18.34 9.81
C ARG A 102 10.76 -17.34 9.08
N ILE A 103 10.56 -17.17 7.77
CA ILE A 103 11.21 -16.16 6.93
C ILE A 103 10.18 -15.39 6.10
N ASN A 104 9.02 -15.11 6.72
CA ASN A 104 7.83 -14.59 6.07
C ASN A 104 8.08 -13.37 5.17
N GLY A 105 8.98 -12.47 5.59
CA GLY A 105 9.30 -11.30 4.79
C GLY A 105 9.90 -11.64 3.43
N TRP A 106 10.85 -12.57 3.39
CA TRP A 106 11.47 -13.04 2.16
C TRP A 106 10.50 -13.88 1.32
N ALA A 107 9.64 -14.68 1.96
CA ALA A 107 8.55 -15.39 1.27
C ALA A 107 7.56 -14.41 0.60
N SER A 108 7.18 -13.36 1.31
CA SER A 108 6.30 -12.29 0.79
C SER A 108 6.97 -11.52 -0.35
N TRP A 109 8.27 -11.24 -0.25
CA TRP A 109 9.04 -10.62 -1.34
C TRP A 109 9.04 -11.49 -2.60
N CYS A 110 9.30 -12.80 -2.46
CA CYS A 110 9.22 -13.75 -3.56
C CYS A 110 7.83 -13.74 -4.21
N GLN A 111 6.76 -13.85 -3.42
CA GLN A 111 5.39 -13.79 -3.94
C GLN A 111 5.07 -12.46 -4.62
N GLY A 112 5.58 -11.35 -4.08
CA GLY A 112 5.43 -10.01 -4.68
C GLY A 112 6.08 -9.89 -6.06
N ILE A 113 7.24 -10.52 -6.28
CA ILE A 113 7.87 -10.57 -7.61
C ILE A 113 6.97 -11.30 -8.60
N GLY A 114 6.41 -12.45 -8.20
CA GLY A 114 5.56 -13.29 -9.04
C GLY A 114 4.15 -12.75 -9.29
N TRP A 115 3.74 -11.68 -8.63
CA TRP A 115 2.33 -11.28 -8.61
C TRP A 115 1.73 -10.92 -9.97
N HIS A 116 2.50 -10.32 -10.87
CA HIS A 116 1.94 -9.68 -12.07
C HIS A 116 1.93 -10.52 -13.35
N THR A 117 2.82 -11.51 -13.51
CA THR A 117 2.89 -12.33 -14.74
C THR A 117 3.41 -13.74 -14.46
N ALA A 118 2.96 -14.72 -15.25
CA ALA A 118 3.43 -16.11 -15.16
C ALA A 118 4.96 -16.25 -15.36
N HIS A 119 5.55 -15.40 -16.22
CA HIS A 119 7.01 -15.37 -16.39
C HIS A 119 7.72 -14.90 -15.10
N GLN A 120 7.22 -13.86 -14.45
CA GLN A 120 7.75 -13.41 -13.17
C GLN A 120 7.49 -14.41 -12.03
N GLN A 121 6.42 -15.22 -12.09
CA GLN A 121 6.18 -16.31 -11.13
C GLN A 121 7.27 -17.38 -11.20
N ALA A 122 7.75 -17.72 -12.38
CA ALA A 122 8.85 -18.67 -12.54
C ALA A 122 10.17 -18.13 -11.94
N GLU A 123 10.37 -16.81 -11.99
CA GLU A 123 11.55 -16.11 -11.46
C GLU A 123 11.40 -15.66 -9.99
N ALA A 124 10.19 -15.77 -9.43
CA ALA A 124 9.83 -15.28 -8.09
C ALA A 124 10.60 -15.97 -6.96
N GLY A 125 11.09 -17.20 -7.19
CA GLY A 125 11.93 -17.91 -6.26
C GLY A 125 11.21 -18.52 -5.04
N ILE A 126 9.87 -18.45 -4.94
CA ILE A 126 9.15 -18.99 -3.77
C ILE A 126 9.32 -20.51 -3.62
N THR A 127 9.33 -21.26 -4.72
CA THR A 127 9.59 -22.71 -4.72
C THR A 127 11.03 -23.02 -4.31
N GLN A 128 11.98 -22.19 -4.74
CA GLN A 128 13.39 -22.29 -4.38
C GLN A 128 13.60 -21.99 -2.89
N LEU A 129 12.88 -20.98 -2.37
CA LEU A 129 12.89 -20.64 -0.96
C LEU A 129 12.26 -21.74 -0.11
N ALA A 130 11.18 -22.37 -0.58
CA ALA A 130 10.59 -23.55 0.06
C ALA A 130 11.61 -24.69 0.14
N ALA A 131 12.34 -24.98 -0.94
CA ALA A 131 13.42 -25.96 -0.94
C ALA A 131 14.53 -25.60 0.05
N MET A 132 14.91 -24.32 0.16
CA MET A 132 15.90 -23.85 1.14
C MET A 132 15.44 -24.10 2.58
N VAL A 133 14.21 -23.72 2.94
CA VAL A 133 13.73 -23.90 4.33
C VAL A 133 13.54 -25.35 4.69
N LEU A 134 13.11 -26.20 3.74
CA LEU A 134 12.98 -27.64 3.93
C LEU A 134 14.34 -28.30 4.10
N ALA A 135 15.31 -28.00 3.24
CA ALA A 135 16.68 -28.50 3.36
C ALA A 135 17.34 -28.06 4.66
N TRP A 136 17.08 -26.82 5.09
CA TRP A 136 17.56 -26.31 6.36
C TRP A 136 16.96 -27.05 7.55
N GLU A 137 15.64 -27.25 7.55
CA GLU A 137 14.96 -28.03 8.59
C GLU A 137 15.46 -29.47 8.61
N TRP A 138 15.69 -30.11 7.45
CA TRP A 138 16.24 -31.45 7.32
C TRP A 138 17.62 -31.59 7.98
N ILE A 139 18.53 -30.63 7.76
CA ILE A 139 19.83 -30.57 8.46
C ILE A 139 19.66 -30.37 9.98
N GLY A 140 18.63 -29.62 10.40
CA GLY A 140 18.31 -29.41 11.80
C GLY A 140 17.83 -30.70 12.47
N VAL A 141 16.93 -31.45 11.82
CA VAL A 141 16.38 -32.71 12.33
C VAL A 141 17.48 -33.76 12.52
N ASP A 142 18.46 -33.85 11.62
CA ASP A 142 19.60 -34.79 11.74
C ASP A 142 20.45 -34.55 13.01
N GLN A 143 20.43 -33.34 13.56
CA GLN A 143 21.18 -33.00 14.78
C GLN A 143 20.42 -33.27 16.08
N LEU A 144 19.12 -33.56 16.00
CA LEU A 144 18.31 -33.88 17.15
C LEU A 144 18.64 -35.28 17.69
N THR A 145 18.44 -35.49 18.99
CA THR A 145 18.45 -36.84 19.55
C THR A 145 17.28 -37.67 19.01
N SER A 146 17.37 -39.00 19.05
CA SER A 146 16.30 -39.89 18.58
C SER A 146 14.94 -39.62 19.24
N ILE A 147 14.94 -39.22 20.52
CA ILE A 147 13.74 -38.82 21.26
C ILE A 147 13.16 -37.54 20.64
N GLN A 148 13.98 -36.50 20.47
CA GLN A 148 13.56 -35.23 19.89
C GLN A 148 13.09 -35.36 18.44
N GLN A 149 13.74 -36.21 17.63
CA GLN A 149 13.29 -36.53 16.28
C GLN A 149 11.89 -37.17 16.31
N SER A 150 11.68 -38.14 17.20
CA SER A 150 10.37 -38.80 17.35
C SER A 150 9.28 -37.80 17.76
N GLU A 151 9.60 -36.88 18.67
CA GLU A 151 8.69 -35.79 19.08
C GLU A 151 8.41 -34.83 17.92
N TRP A 152 9.43 -34.48 17.14
CA TRP A 152 9.30 -33.62 15.96
C TRP A 152 8.42 -34.26 14.89
N PHE A 153 8.58 -35.56 14.58
CA PHE A 153 7.72 -36.26 13.62
C PHE A 153 6.28 -36.39 14.13
N ALA A 154 6.10 -36.68 15.42
CA ALA A 154 4.78 -36.87 16.01
C ALA A 154 3.88 -35.63 15.88
N GLN A 155 4.44 -34.42 15.92
CA GLN A 155 3.68 -33.17 15.79
C GLN A 155 3.06 -32.97 14.40
N TRP A 156 3.63 -33.60 13.36
CA TRP A 156 3.16 -33.49 11.98
C TRP A 156 2.16 -34.61 11.60
N GLN A 157 2.11 -35.68 12.40
CA GLN A 157 1.18 -36.79 12.21
C GLN A 157 -0.17 -36.56 12.91
N THR A 158 -0.27 -35.57 13.79
CA THR A 158 -1.54 -35.22 14.45
C THR A 158 -2.43 -34.42 13.50
N ALA A 159 -3.41 -35.11 12.90
CA ALA A 159 -4.41 -34.53 11.99
C ALA A 159 -5.35 -33.49 12.63
N ASP A 160 -5.26 -33.26 13.95
CA ASP A 160 -6.24 -32.50 14.70
C ASP A 160 -5.54 -31.55 15.68
N ALA A 161 -4.88 -30.53 15.13
CA ALA A 161 -4.69 -29.28 15.87
C ALA A 161 -6.03 -28.52 15.89
N GLY A 162 -7.07 -29.17 16.42
CA GLY A 162 -8.42 -28.64 16.50
C GLY A 162 -8.43 -27.28 17.20
N ILE A 163 -9.28 -26.39 16.70
CA ILE A 163 -9.55 -25.10 17.31
C ILE A 163 -9.95 -25.35 18.76
N THR A 164 -9.12 -24.92 19.71
CA THR A 164 -9.46 -25.07 21.13
C THR A 164 -10.62 -24.16 21.49
N SER A 165 -11.41 -24.53 22.50
CA SER A 165 -12.50 -23.68 23.02
C SER A 165 -12.06 -22.27 23.43
N ALA A 166 -10.78 -22.08 23.77
CA ALA A 166 -10.20 -20.76 24.02
C ALA A 166 -10.09 -19.90 22.75
N HIS A 167 -9.75 -20.48 21.60
CA HIS A 167 -9.73 -19.76 20.32
C HIS A 167 -11.14 -19.40 19.86
N GLU A 168 -12.11 -20.29 20.07
CA GLU A 168 -13.53 -20.01 19.78
C GLU A 168 -14.01 -18.79 20.58
N ALA A 169 -13.68 -18.72 21.87
CA ALA A 169 -13.99 -17.57 22.69
C ALA A 169 -13.34 -16.29 22.13
N LEU A 170 -12.04 -16.30 21.82
CA LEU A 170 -11.37 -15.13 21.25
C LEU A 170 -11.99 -14.67 19.92
N TRP A 171 -12.40 -15.59 19.05
CA TRP A 171 -13.10 -15.25 17.81
C TRP A 171 -14.50 -14.67 18.04
N CYS A 172 -15.24 -15.19 19.02
CA CYS A 172 -16.52 -14.60 19.43
C CYS A 172 -16.33 -13.16 19.93
N TRP A 173 -15.29 -12.89 20.71
CA TRP A 173 -14.98 -11.54 21.20
C TRP A 173 -14.55 -10.60 20.07
N GLN A 174 -13.69 -11.07 19.16
CA GLN A 174 -13.31 -10.31 17.96
C GLN A 174 -14.53 -9.96 17.11
N HIS A 175 -15.42 -10.92 16.88
CA HIS A 175 -16.65 -10.68 16.12
C HIS A 175 -17.60 -9.71 16.84
N ALA A 176 -17.74 -9.82 18.17
CA ALA A 176 -18.52 -8.88 18.96
C ALA A 176 -17.98 -7.45 18.88
N TYR A 177 -16.65 -7.29 18.87
CA TYR A 177 -15.99 -6.01 18.71
C TYR A 177 -16.27 -5.36 17.34
N GLU A 178 -16.16 -6.15 16.26
CA GLU A 178 -16.49 -5.72 14.90
C GLU A 178 -17.98 -5.40 14.73
N LEU A 179 -18.86 -6.19 15.35
CA LEU A 179 -20.29 -5.92 15.41
C LEU A 179 -20.60 -4.59 16.11
N GLY A 180 -19.89 -4.26 17.19
CA GLY A 180 -20.03 -2.98 17.88
C GLY A 180 -19.77 -1.79 16.95
N TYR A 181 -18.68 -1.86 16.17
CA TYR A 181 -18.38 -0.86 15.15
C TYR A 181 -19.46 -0.81 14.05
N GLN A 182 -19.87 -1.97 13.53
CA GLN A 182 -20.90 -2.06 12.48
C GLN A 182 -22.23 -1.42 12.90
N ARG A 183 -22.63 -1.58 14.16
CA ARG A 183 -23.83 -0.93 14.72
C ARG A 183 -23.69 0.59 14.78
N ALA A 184 -22.57 1.09 15.28
CA ALA A 184 -22.30 2.53 15.32
C ALA A 184 -22.28 3.13 13.90
N LEU A 185 -21.66 2.44 12.94
CA LEU A 185 -21.66 2.85 11.53
C LEU A 185 -23.08 2.84 10.94
N ALA A 186 -23.89 1.80 11.24
CA ALA A 186 -25.28 1.73 10.80
C ALA A 186 -26.11 2.91 11.33
N ILE A 187 -25.95 3.29 12.60
CA ILE A 187 -26.60 4.47 13.20
C ILE A 187 -26.19 5.75 12.48
N THR A 188 -24.88 5.96 12.28
CA THR A 188 -24.36 7.14 11.59
C THR A 188 -24.88 7.23 10.16
N LEU A 189 -24.92 6.11 9.42
CA LEU A 189 -25.41 6.08 8.05
C LEU A 189 -26.94 6.18 7.95
N ALA A 190 -27.69 5.77 8.97
CA ALA A 190 -29.14 5.97 9.03
C ALA A 190 -29.52 7.41 9.39
N ALA A 191 -28.61 8.19 10.01
CA ALA A 191 -28.88 9.57 10.35
C ALA A 191 -29.24 10.41 9.11
N PRO A 192 -30.19 11.36 9.23
CA PRO A 192 -30.54 12.26 8.14
C PRO A 192 -29.29 13.01 7.64
N SER A 193 -29.13 13.06 6.31
CA SER A 193 -28.03 13.83 5.71
C SER A 193 -28.46 15.28 5.58
N ALA A 194 -27.52 16.21 5.77
CA ALA A 194 -27.81 17.63 5.56
C ALA A 194 -28.08 17.86 4.05
N GLU A 195 -29.25 18.40 3.71
CA GLU A 195 -29.56 18.78 2.33
C GLU A 195 -28.69 19.98 1.92
N SER A 196 -27.94 19.85 0.83
CA SER A 196 -27.34 21.01 0.17
C SER A 196 -28.37 21.64 -0.78
N SER A 197 -28.75 22.88 -0.51
CA SER A 197 -29.77 23.60 -1.28
C SER A 197 -29.21 24.33 -2.51
N SER A 198 -27.89 24.40 -2.68
CA SER A 198 -27.24 25.12 -3.78
C SER A 198 -26.68 24.21 -4.85
N ALA A 199 -26.95 24.55 -6.12
CA ALA A 199 -26.31 23.90 -7.26
C ALA A 199 -24.78 24.08 -7.19
N PRO A 200 -23.98 23.02 -7.40
CA PRO A 200 -22.53 23.10 -7.28
C PRO A 200 -21.94 23.94 -8.42
N LYS A 201 -21.10 24.91 -8.06
CA LYS A 201 -20.25 25.65 -9.01
C LYS A 201 -18.94 24.92 -9.28
N VAL A 202 -18.50 24.12 -8.31
CA VAL A 202 -17.30 23.29 -8.39
C VAL A 202 -17.63 21.88 -7.94
N GLN A 203 -17.11 20.90 -8.66
CA GLN A 203 -17.11 19.51 -8.24
C GLN A 203 -15.65 19.10 -8.00
N ALA A 204 -15.33 18.56 -6.83
CA ALA A 204 -13.97 18.16 -6.48
C ALA A 204 -13.90 16.65 -6.21
N ALA A 205 -13.23 15.90 -7.07
CA ALA A 205 -13.04 14.46 -6.94
C ALA A 205 -11.75 14.17 -6.17
N PHE A 206 -11.89 13.76 -4.92
CA PHE A 206 -10.79 13.39 -4.04
C PHE A 206 -10.45 11.90 -4.16
N CYS A 207 -9.21 11.57 -3.83
CA CYS A 207 -8.85 10.19 -3.51
C CYS A 207 -9.81 9.61 -2.44
N ILE A 208 -10.14 8.32 -2.53
CA ILE A 208 -10.93 7.59 -1.53
C ILE A 208 -10.27 7.45 -0.15
N ASP A 209 -9.04 7.96 0.04
CA ASP A 209 -8.25 7.84 1.27
C ASP A 209 -9.02 8.33 2.51
N VAL A 210 -8.89 7.59 3.62
CA VAL A 210 -9.60 7.90 4.88
C VAL A 210 -9.26 9.28 5.45
N ARG A 211 -8.05 9.80 5.15
CA ARG A 211 -7.62 11.15 5.57
C ARG A 211 -8.29 12.25 4.75
N SER A 212 -8.78 11.93 3.55
CA SER A 212 -9.57 12.86 2.74
C SER A 212 -11.03 12.94 3.20
N GLU A 213 -11.55 11.99 4.00
CA GLU A 213 -12.94 12.03 4.51
C GLU A 213 -13.21 13.28 5.35
N ARG A 214 -12.41 13.52 6.39
CA ARG A 214 -12.53 14.70 7.26
C ARG A 214 -12.44 15.99 6.45
N PHE A 215 -11.47 16.04 5.52
CA PHE A 215 -11.23 17.20 4.67
C PHE A 215 -12.43 17.54 3.78
N ARG A 216 -13.02 16.53 3.12
CA ARG A 216 -14.20 16.68 2.26
C ARG A 216 -15.40 17.21 3.03
N ARG A 217 -15.64 16.68 4.24
CA ARG A 217 -16.73 17.15 5.12
C ARG A 217 -16.56 18.63 5.48
N HIS A 218 -15.36 19.04 5.88
CA HIS A 218 -15.07 20.44 6.19
C HIS A 218 -15.16 21.36 4.97
N LEU A 219 -14.77 20.88 3.78
CA LEU A 219 -14.87 21.65 2.53
C LEU A 219 -16.31 21.95 2.13
N GLU A 220 -17.18 20.93 2.17
CA GLU A 220 -18.61 21.11 1.86
C GLU A 220 -19.30 22.03 2.87
N GLN A 221 -18.88 21.99 4.14
CA GLN A 221 -19.37 22.90 5.18
C GLN A 221 -18.87 24.34 4.98
N ALA A 222 -17.60 24.51 4.60
CA ALA A 222 -17.01 25.82 4.37
C ALA A 222 -17.53 26.50 3.09
N THR A 223 -17.90 25.72 2.07
CA THR A 223 -18.32 26.25 0.77
C THR A 223 -19.44 25.40 0.16
N PRO A 224 -20.72 25.74 0.41
CA PRO A 224 -21.87 24.96 -0.08
C PRO A 224 -21.97 24.81 -1.62
N THR A 225 -21.28 25.69 -2.36
CA THR A 225 -21.19 25.63 -3.83
C THR A 225 -20.12 24.65 -4.33
N VAL A 226 -19.40 23.96 -3.45
CA VAL A 226 -18.43 22.90 -3.78
C VAL A 226 -19.04 21.56 -3.39
N ALA A 227 -19.25 20.68 -4.36
CA ALA A 227 -19.59 19.28 -4.11
C ALA A 227 -18.34 18.40 -4.16
N THR A 228 -18.23 17.39 -3.29
CA THR A 228 -17.10 16.45 -3.35
C THR A 228 -17.52 15.07 -3.85
N LEU A 229 -16.60 14.41 -4.54
CA LEU A 229 -16.70 13.01 -4.96
C LEU A 229 -15.47 12.24 -4.47
N GLY A 230 -15.59 10.93 -4.36
CA GLY A 230 -14.52 9.99 -4.05
C GLY A 230 -14.25 9.06 -5.21
N VAL A 231 -12.98 8.99 -5.62
CA VAL A 231 -12.50 8.07 -6.66
C VAL A 231 -11.09 7.59 -6.31
N ALA A 232 -10.68 6.41 -6.77
CA ALA A 232 -9.32 5.93 -6.50
C ALA A 232 -8.28 6.94 -7.04
N GLY A 233 -7.26 7.29 -6.24
CA GLY A 233 -6.33 8.39 -6.51
C GLY A 233 -5.45 8.28 -7.76
N PHE A 234 -5.50 7.14 -8.47
CA PHE A 234 -4.90 7.01 -9.80
C PHE A 234 -5.81 7.49 -10.94
N PHE A 235 -7.06 7.85 -10.66
CA PHE A 235 -8.02 8.45 -11.60
C PHE A 235 -8.19 7.64 -12.89
N ALA A 236 -8.20 6.31 -12.79
CA ALA A 236 -8.26 5.42 -13.94
C ALA A 236 -7.14 5.62 -14.98
N MET A 237 -6.01 6.21 -14.58
CA MET A 237 -4.84 6.42 -15.44
C MET A 237 -3.79 5.33 -15.15
N PRO A 238 -3.68 4.27 -15.97
CA PRO A 238 -2.74 3.18 -15.73
C PRO A 238 -1.34 3.55 -16.20
N VAL A 239 -0.73 4.54 -15.53
CA VAL A 239 0.53 5.16 -15.94
C VAL A 239 1.71 4.77 -15.06
N ALA A 240 2.89 4.76 -15.65
CA ALA A 240 4.17 4.79 -14.94
C ALA A 240 4.90 6.11 -15.23
N ASP A 241 5.62 6.61 -14.24
CA ASP A 241 6.57 7.71 -14.42
C ASP A 241 7.91 7.12 -14.85
N ALA A 242 8.20 7.26 -16.15
CA ALA A 242 9.48 6.84 -16.70
C ALA A 242 10.42 8.03 -16.68
N ALA A 243 11.24 8.12 -15.62
CA ALA A 243 12.39 9.02 -15.64
C ALA A 243 13.28 8.64 -16.81
N THR A 244 13.84 9.65 -17.48
CA THR A 244 14.60 9.43 -18.69
C THR A 244 16.01 9.00 -18.30
N GLY A 245 16.37 7.74 -18.55
CA GLY A 245 17.61 7.11 -18.08
C GLY A 245 17.44 5.60 -17.87
N PRO A 246 18.49 4.89 -17.38
CA PRO A 246 18.44 3.45 -17.11
C PRO A 246 17.66 3.07 -15.84
N GLU A 247 17.00 4.03 -15.18
CA GLU A 247 16.20 3.76 -13.98
C GLU A 247 14.87 3.08 -14.33
N ARG A 248 14.40 2.21 -13.43
CA ARG A 248 13.13 1.50 -13.55
C ARG A 248 11.98 2.50 -13.56
N ALA A 249 11.06 2.36 -14.53
CA ALA A 249 9.82 3.14 -14.55
C ALA A 249 9.05 2.93 -13.24
N GLN A 250 8.60 4.02 -12.61
CA GLN A 250 7.88 3.98 -11.34
C GLN A 250 6.39 3.84 -11.60
N PRO A 251 5.76 2.69 -11.30
CA PRO A 251 4.31 2.53 -11.47
C PRO A 251 3.57 3.53 -10.58
N ARG A 252 2.54 4.18 -11.10
CA ARG A 252 1.63 5.07 -10.34
C ARG A 252 0.22 4.48 -10.29
N VAL A 253 0.15 3.17 -10.16
CA VAL A 253 -1.09 2.38 -10.14
C VAL A 253 -1.10 1.52 -8.86
N PRO A 254 -2.26 1.03 -8.41
CA PRO A 254 -2.29 0.08 -7.29
C PRO A 254 -1.44 -1.14 -7.61
N GLY A 255 -0.86 -1.78 -6.60
CA GLY A 255 -0.03 -2.98 -6.76
C GLY A 255 -0.74 -4.18 -7.41
N LEU A 256 -2.06 -4.11 -7.59
CA LEU A 256 -2.83 -5.09 -8.36
C LEU A 256 -2.66 -4.93 -9.89
N LEU A 257 -2.42 -3.71 -10.36
CA LEU A 257 -2.47 -3.36 -11.78
C LEU A 257 -1.06 -3.18 -12.36
N LYS A 258 -0.90 -3.54 -13.64
CA LYS A 258 0.29 -3.20 -14.42
C LYS A 258 0.03 -1.90 -15.19
N PRO A 259 0.97 -0.93 -15.18
CA PRO A 259 0.84 0.26 -15.99
C PRO A 259 0.87 -0.11 -17.49
N ALA A 260 -0.05 0.46 -18.26
CA ALA A 260 -0.13 0.29 -19.72
C ALA A 260 0.59 1.43 -20.45
N TYR A 261 0.58 2.62 -19.85
CA TYR A 261 1.14 3.85 -20.42
C TYR A 261 2.28 4.38 -19.56
N ARG A 262 3.10 5.24 -20.15
CA ARG A 262 4.15 6.00 -19.47
C ARG A 262 3.93 7.49 -19.66
N VAL A 263 4.25 8.24 -18.62
CA VAL A 263 4.33 9.70 -18.68
C VAL A 263 5.72 10.07 -19.21
N GLY A 264 5.77 10.92 -20.23
CA GLY A 264 7.01 11.40 -20.83
C GLY A 264 7.33 12.87 -20.51
N SER A 265 8.58 13.26 -20.75
CA SER A 265 9.05 14.65 -20.79
C SER A 265 9.50 14.98 -22.21
N LEU A 266 9.32 16.23 -22.67
CA LEU A 266 9.69 16.69 -24.02
C LEU A 266 11.19 16.57 -24.34
N GLN A 267 12.08 16.43 -23.34
CA GLN A 267 13.54 16.36 -23.51
C GLN A 267 14.18 15.22 -22.70
N PRO A 268 13.95 13.95 -23.08
CA PRO A 268 14.36 12.82 -22.29
C PRO A 268 15.88 12.66 -22.16
N GLN A 269 16.62 12.86 -23.25
CA GLN A 269 18.07 12.69 -23.27
C GLN A 269 18.81 13.74 -22.43
N GLN A 270 18.40 15.01 -22.47
CA GLN A 270 19.08 16.06 -21.71
C GLN A 270 18.90 15.89 -20.20
N ARG A 271 17.67 15.62 -19.74
CA ARG A 271 17.39 15.30 -18.33
C ARG A 271 18.07 14.01 -17.88
N GLY A 272 18.10 12.99 -18.74
CA GLY A 272 18.77 11.73 -18.45
C GLY A 272 20.28 11.86 -18.34
N VAL A 273 20.91 12.67 -19.20
CA VAL A 273 22.34 12.99 -19.10
C VAL A 273 22.65 13.76 -17.83
N GLN A 274 21.87 14.79 -17.47
CA GLN A 274 22.05 15.53 -16.22
C GLN A 274 21.89 14.64 -14.98
N ARG A 275 20.89 13.75 -14.99
CA ARG A 275 20.63 12.82 -13.88
C ARG A 275 21.71 11.74 -13.80
N TYR A 276 22.10 11.15 -14.93
CA TYR A 276 23.22 10.21 -15.00
C TYR A 276 24.51 10.84 -14.48
N GLN A 277 24.81 12.09 -14.84
CA GLN A 277 25.97 12.81 -14.31
C GLN A 277 25.88 12.99 -12.78
N LYS A 278 24.72 13.38 -12.25
CA LYS A 278 24.50 13.50 -10.79
C LYS A 278 24.63 12.14 -10.09
N GLU A 279 24.04 11.08 -10.64
CA GLU A 279 24.12 9.74 -10.05
C GLU A 279 25.51 9.12 -10.20
N SER A 280 26.21 9.35 -11.30
CA SER A 280 27.60 8.93 -11.50
C SER A 280 28.53 9.62 -10.49
N GLN A 281 28.32 10.91 -10.21
CA GLN A 281 29.01 11.61 -9.12
C GLN A 281 28.67 11.01 -7.75
N ARG A 282 27.39 10.75 -7.46
CA ARG A 282 26.95 10.11 -6.21
C ARG A 282 27.54 8.70 -6.05
N GLN A 283 27.55 7.91 -7.12
CA GLN A 283 28.15 6.59 -7.15
C GLN A 283 29.66 6.68 -6.96
N SER A 284 30.35 7.63 -7.57
CA SER A 284 31.78 7.87 -7.36
C SER A 284 32.09 8.18 -5.89
N VAL A 285 31.31 9.06 -5.26
CA VAL A 285 31.42 9.37 -3.82
C VAL A 285 31.11 8.14 -2.97
N ARG A 286 30.06 7.37 -3.31
CA ARG A 286 29.75 6.09 -2.64
C ARG A 286 30.91 5.09 -2.81
N HIS A 287 31.50 4.99 -3.99
CA HIS A 287 32.64 4.11 -4.27
C HIS A 287 33.82 4.47 -3.39
N ALA A 288 34.18 5.75 -3.31
CA ALA A 288 35.21 6.26 -2.41
C ALA A 288 34.85 6.07 -0.93
N LYS A 289 33.58 6.23 -0.53
CA LYS A 289 33.15 6.07 0.88
C LYS A 289 33.35 4.65 1.39
N TYR A 290 33.13 3.64 0.55
CA TYR A 290 33.17 2.23 0.94
C TYR A 290 34.37 1.47 0.33
N ALA A 291 35.40 2.20 -0.15
CA ALA A 291 36.66 1.57 -0.55
C ALA A 291 37.54 1.35 0.70
N PRO A 292 38.18 0.17 0.84
CA PRO A 292 38.88 -0.22 2.09
C PRO A 292 39.97 0.76 2.55
N LEU A 293 40.57 1.50 1.63
CA LEU A 293 41.69 2.42 1.88
C LEU A 293 41.26 3.89 2.06
N SER A 294 39.98 4.22 1.90
CA SER A 294 39.50 5.62 1.89
C SER A 294 38.35 5.91 2.87
N THR A 295 37.83 4.89 3.57
CA THR A 295 36.74 5.04 4.56
C THR A 295 37.09 6.09 5.63
N PHE A 296 38.25 6.00 6.26
CA PHE A 296 38.66 6.94 7.32
C PHE A 296 39.05 8.32 6.75
N THR A 297 39.91 8.36 5.74
CA THR A 297 40.41 9.62 5.15
C THR A 297 39.29 10.44 4.51
N LEU A 298 38.30 9.81 3.86
CA LEU A 298 37.17 10.53 3.27
C LEU A 298 36.26 11.10 4.37
N VAL A 299 36.00 10.35 5.44
CA VAL A 299 35.20 10.83 6.58
C VAL A 299 35.91 11.99 7.28
N GLU A 300 37.23 11.91 7.49
CA GLU A 300 38.00 13.00 8.11
C GLU A 300 38.04 14.27 7.24
N THR A 301 38.18 14.12 5.92
CA THR A 301 38.30 15.27 4.99
C THR A 301 36.95 15.88 4.61
N THR A 302 35.88 15.09 4.51
CA THR A 302 34.55 15.57 4.10
C THR A 302 33.56 15.70 5.27
N GLY A 303 33.90 15.18 6.45
CA GLY A 303 33.03 15.12 7.62
C GLY A 303 32.53 16.49 8.09
N ILE A 304 33.38 17.53 8.06
CA ILE A 304 32.97 18.90 8.41
C ILE A 304 31.93 19.44 7.41
N ALA A 305 32.11 19.18 6.10
CA ALA A 305 31.16 19.60 5.08
C ALA A 305 29.81 18.87 5.22
N TRP A 306 29.83 17.59 5.59
CA TRP A 306 28.63 16.81 5.90
C TRP A 306 27.97 17.28 7.20
N GLY A 307 28.76 17.63 8.23
CA GLY A 307 28.27 18.24 9.46
C GLY A 307 27.56 19.57 9.21
N TRP A 308 28.14 20.44 8.36
CA TRP A 308 27.49 21.67 7.91
C TRP A 308 26.18 21.39 7.15
N LYS A 309 26.18 20.38 6.29
CA LYS A 309 24.96 19.93 5.61
C LYS A 309 23.90 19.45 6.60
N LEU A 310 24.26 18.65 7.60
CA LEU A 310 23.34 18.18 8.65
C LEU A 310 22.77 19.35 9.46
N ILE A 311 23.60 20.36 9.78
CA ILE A 311 23.13 21.59 10.43
C ILE A 311 22.13 22.31 9.53
N LYS A 312 22.47 22.52 8.25
CA LYS A 312 21.58 23.17 7.28
C LYS A 312 20.27 22.41 7.08
N ASP A 313 20.32 21.08 6.98
CA ASP A 313 19.15 20.23 6.81
C ASP A 313 18.31 20.21 8.10
N SER A 314 18.93 20.25 9.29
CA SER A 314 18.22 20.43 10.57
C SER A 314 17.62 21.84 10.75
N LEU A 315 18.12 22.82 10.00
CA LEU A 315 17.56 24.17 9.94
C LEU A 315 16.46 24.31 8.88
N ARG A 316 16.18 23.30 8.05
CA ARG A 316 14.98 23.28 7.19
C ARG A 316 13.76 23.13 8.09
N LYS A 317 12.99 24.21 8.24
CA LYS A 317 11.97 24.27 9.29
C LYS A 317 10.62 23.69 8.91
N GLN A 318 10.28 23.56 7.62
CA GLN A 318 8.90 23.26 7.22
C GLN A 318 8.79 22.45 5.93
N ALA A 319 7.93 21.44 5.99
CA ALA A 319 7.41 20.70 4.85
C ALA A 319 6.57 21.60 3.93
N THR A 320 6.76 21.47 2.63
CA THR A 320 5.96 22.11 1.57
C THR A 320 4.93 21.14 1.02
N VAL A 321 3.87 21.65 0.39
CA VAL A 321 2.94 20.77 -0.33
C VAL A 321 3.69 20.07 -1.48
N PRO A 322 3.63 18.73 -1.60
CA PRO A 322 4.25 18.03 -2.72
C PRO A 322 3.72 18.55 -4.05
N GLN A 323 4.64 18.79 -4.98
CA GLN A 323 4.34 19.29 -6.32
C GLN A 323 4.94 18.35 -7.36
N CYS A 324 4.27 18.24 -8.51
CA CYS A 324 4.76 17.50 -9.66
C CYS A 324 4.70 18.39 -10.90
N GLU A 325 5.63 18.18 -11.82
CA GLU A 325 5.65 18.89 -13.10
C GLU A 325 4.55 18.40 -14.05
N ALA A 326 4.21 19.22 -15.04
CA ALA A 326 3.26 18.83 -16.07
C ALA A 326 3.82 17.67 -16.89
N PRO A 327 3.05 16.60 -17.12
CA PRO A 327 3.43 15.58 -18.09
C PRO A 327 3.49 16.20 -19.48
N ALA A 328 4.47 15.81 -20.31
CA ALA A 328 4.51 16.25 -21.71
C ALA A 328 3.42 15.58 -22.56
N GLY A 329 2.98 14.39 -22.14
CA GLY A 329 2.01 13.59 -22.85
C GLY A 329 1.98 12.15 -22.33
N LEU A 330 1.09 11.36 -22.92
CA LEU A 330 0.93 9.94 -22.66
C LEU A 330 1.50 9.13 -23.81
N PHE A 331 2.29 8.12 -23.46
CA PHE A 331 2.96 7.24 -24.41
C PHE A 331 2.75 5.79 -24.01
N HIS A 332 2.86 4.87 -24.96
CA HIS A 332 2.86 3.44 -24.67
C HIS A 332 4.11 3.01 -23.91
N THR A 333 3.99 1.96 -23.09
CA THR A 333 5.13 1.40 -22.34
C THR A 333 6.03 0.49 -23.19
N TYR A 334 5.50 -0.08 -24.27
CA TYR A 334 6.18 -1.12 -25.06
C TYR A 334 7.02 -0.57 -26.23
N ASP A 335 6.53 0.43 -26.97
CA ASP A 335 7.25 1.06 -28.08
C ASP A 335 7.68 2.51 -27.76
N GLY A 336 6.95 3.16 -26.85
CA GLY A 336 7.21 4.53 -26.46
C GLY A 336 6.54 5.60 -27.31
N GLU A 337 5.64 5.20 -28.23
CA GLU A 337 4.91 6.09 -29.13
C GLU A 337 3.75 6.81 -28.40
N PRO A 338 3.30 7.98 -28.89
CA PRO A 338 2.12 8.65 -28.35
C PRO A 338 0.88 7.78 -28.47
N ILE A 339 0.02 7.80 -27.44
CA ILE A 339 -1.22 7.03 -27.46
C ILE A 339 -2.18 7.56 -28.54
N ALA A 340 -2.92 6.64 -29.16
CA ALA A 340 -3.88 6.96 -30.21
C ALA A 340 -5.12 7.68 -29.65
N ARG A 341 -5.82 8.40 -30.53
CA ARG A 341 -7.04 9.15 -30.18
C ARG A 341 -8.11 8.27 -29.52
N HIS A 342 -8.34 7.07 -30.04
CA HIS A 342 -9.37 6.17 -29.49
C HIS A 342 -9.04 5.70 -28.07
N GLU A 343 -7.75 5.53 -27.73
CA GLU A 343 -7.29 5.16 -26.39
C GLU A 343 -7.50 6.30 -25.40
N LYS A 344 -7.19 7.54 -25.81
CA LYS A 344 -7.51 8.75 -25.03
C LYS A 344 -9.00 8.82 -24.68
N ILE A 345 -9.86 8.62 -25.68
CA ILE A 345 -11.32 8.65 -25.50
C ILE A 345 -11.77 7.54 -24.56
N ALA A 346 -11.20 6.33 -24.68
CA ALA A 346 -11.54 5.21 -23.80
C ALA A 346 -11.15 5.49 -22.33
N LEU A 347 -9.96 6.04 -22.09
CA LEU A 347 -9.50 6.45 -20.75
C LEU A 347 -10.40 7.53 -20.13
N ALA A 348 -10.75 8.55 -20.92
CA ALA A 348 -11.61 9.64 -20.48
C ALA A 348 -13.02 9.15 -20.13
N LYS A 349 -13.61 8.31 -20.99
CA LYS A 349 -14.91 7.70 -20.74
C LYS A 349 -14.89 6.85 -19.47
N ASN A 350 -13.86 6.04 -19.28
CA ASN A 350 -13.73 5.21 -18.08
C ASN A 350 -13.70 6.07 -16.81
N LEU A 351 -12.88 7.13 -16.79
CA LEU A 351 -12.83 8.05 -15.65
C LEU A 351 -14.18 8.74 -15.41
N LEU A 352 -14.83 9.27 -16.44
CA LEU A 352 -16.13 9.92 -16.30
C LEU A 352 -17.23 8.95 -15.84
N THR A 353 -17.19 7.69 -16.28
CA THR A 353 -18.10 6.64 -15.78
C THR A 353 -17.89 6.39 -14.27
N LEU A 354 -16.65 6.41 -13.78
CA LEU A 354 -16.35 6.25 -12.35
C LEU A 354 -16.74 7.48 -11.52
N LEU A 355 -16.66 8.68 -12.10
CA LEU A 355 -17.05 9.94 -11.43
C LEU A 355 -18.56 10.18 -11.45
N GLY A 356 -19.26 9.58 -12.40
CA GLY A 356 -20.64 9.94 -12.75
C GLY A 356 -20.71 11.18 -13.64
N THR A 357 -21.93 11.60 -13.98
CA THR A 357 -22.15 12.78 -14.84
C THR A 357 -21.72 14.06 -14.11
N PRO A 358 -20.81 14.88 -14.67
CA PRO A 358 -20.39 16.12 -14.05
C PRO A 358 -21.55 17.10 -13.89
N THR A 359 -21.71 17.66 -12.68
CA THR A 359 -22.80 18.60 -12.36
C THR A 359 -22.35 20.06 -12.28
N ALA A 360 -21.05 20.31 -12.38
CA ALA A 360 -20.43 21.63 -12.29
C ALA A 360 -19.50 21.90 -13.46
N SER A 361 -19.41 23.17 -13.87
CA SER A 361 -18.51 23.61 -14.95
C SER A 361 -17.03 23.50 -14.63
N LEU A 362 -16.66 23.55 -13.35
CA LEU A 362 -15.29 23.33 -12.89
C LEU A 362 -15.20 22.00 -12.14
N LEU A 363 -14.43 21.06 -12.69
CA LEU A 363 -14.06 19.81 -12.02
C LEU A 363 -12.63 19.92 -11.50
N VAL A 364 -12.37 19.56 -10.26
CA VAL A 364 -11.02 19.51 -9.68
C VAL A 364 -10.70 18.07 -9.27
N LEU A 365 -9.69 17.48 -9.89
CA LEU A 365 -9.17 16.15 -9.53
C LEU A 365 -8.11 16.32 -8.44
N VAL A 366 -8.40 15.86 -7.22
CA VAL A 366 -7.55 16.08 -6.04
C VAL A 366 -6.89 14.77 -5.63
N GLY A 367 -5.68 14.54 -6.15
CA GLY A 367 -4.80 13.49 -5.64
C GLY A 367 -4.28 13.87 -4.26
N HIS A 368 -3.88 12.89 -3.45
CA HIS A 368 -3.19 13.18 -2.19
C HIS A 368 -1.75 12.71 -2.22
N ASP A 369 -0.94 13.32 -1.36
CA ASP A 369 0.43 12.95 -1.10
C ASP A 369 0.79 13.31 0.35
N SER A 370 1.93 12.84 0.83
CA SER A 370 2.47 13.17 2.14
C SER A 370 3.93 13.58 2.01
N GLN A 371 4.43 14.37 2.96
CA GLN A 371 5.84 14.67 3.06
C GLN A 371 6.42 14.08 4.34
N SER A 372 7.53 13.38 4.20
CA SER A 372 8.43 13.13 5.33
C SER A 372 9.87 13.02 4.85
N GLU A 373 10.79 13.49 5.69
CA GLU A 373 12.22 13.33 5.49
C GLU A 373 12.72 12.03 6.15
N ASN A 374 13.73 11.38 5.57
CA ASN A 374 14.40 10.20 6.12
C ASN A 374 13.45 9.07 6.58
N ASN A 375 12.42 8.76 5.78
CA ASN A 375 11.40 7.79 6.16
C ASN A 375 11.30 6.62 5.17
N PRO A 376 11.88 5.44 5.50
CA PRO A 376 11.74 4.23 4.67
C PRO A 376 10.28 3.79 4.45
N HIS A 377 9.36 4.24 5.31
CA HIS A 377 7.92 3.96 5.23
C HIS A 377 7.13 5.10 4.57
N HIS A 378 7.78 6.02 3.86
CA HIS A 378 7.10 7.15 3.17
C HIS A 378 6.00 6.66 2.23
N ALA A 379 6.23 5.56 1.49
CA ALA A 379 5.24 4.96 0.61
C ALA A 379 3.94 4.52 1.33
N GLY A 380 3.99 4.23 2.63
CA GLY A 380 2.79 3.95 3.45
C GLY A 380 2.00 5.19 3.86
N LEU A 381 2.58 6.39 3.69
CA LEU A 381 1.93 7.68 3.97
C LEU A 381 1.40 8.36 2.70
N THR A 382 1.86 7.95 1.52
CA THR A 382 1.35 8.46 0.24
C THR A 382 0.07 7.71 -0.17
N CYS A 383 -0.24 7.63 -1.47
CA CYS A 383 -1.46 7.00 -1.97
C CYS A 383 -1.28 5.51 -2.27
N GLY A 384 -1.98 4.66 -1.51
CA GLY A 384 -2.03 3.21 -1.78
C GLY A 384 -2.63 2.88 -3.16
N ALA A 385 -3.62 3.65 -3.62
CA ALA A 385 -4.18 3.50 -4.96
C ALA A 385 -3.22 3.96 -6.08
N CYS A 386 -2.11 4.61 -5.75
CA CYS A 386 -1.04 4.96 -6.70
C CYS A 386 0.23 4.13 -6.47
N GLY A 387 0.15 3.02 -5.72
CA GLY A 387 1.30 2.14 -5.47
C GLY A 387 2.33 2.76 -4.51
N GLY A 388 1.88 3.56 -3.54
CA GLY A 388 2.77 4.25 -2.62
C GLY A 388 3.44 5.49 -3.23
N GLN A 389 2.84 6.07 -4.27
CA GLN A 389 3.26 7.34 -4.88
C GLN A 389 2.24 8.45 -4.61
N GLY A 390 2.63 9.70 -4.77
CA GLY A 390 1.70 10.84 -4.75
C GLY A 390 0.73 10.82 -5.94
N GLY A 391 -0.54 11.11 -5.67
CA GLY A 391 -1.61 11.12 -6.68
C GLY A 391 -1.63 12.35 -7.60
N GLY A 392 -0.84 13.37 -7.32
CA GLY A 392 -0.81 14.63 -8.07
C GLY A 392 -0.52 14.44 -9.57
N MET A 393 0.46 13.59 -9.92
CA MET A 393 0.80 13.32 -11.33
C MET A 393 -0.38 12.70 -12.08
N ASN A 394 -1.08 11.75 -11.46
CA ASN A 394 -2.23 11.08 -12.06
C ASN A 394 -3.39 12.05 -12.25
N ALA A 395 -3.62 12.95 -11.29
CA ALA A 395 -4.60 14.03 -11.42
C ALA A 395 -4.26 14.96 -12.59
N ARG A 396 -2.99 15.34 -12.76
CA ARG A 396 -2.54 16.19 -13.89
C ARG A 396 -2.73 15.50 -15.24
N VAL A 397 -2.39 14.22 -15.35
CA VAL A 397 -2.61 13.42 -16.56
C VAL A 397 -4.11 13.37 -16.89
N ALA A 398 -4.95 13.06 -15.91
CA ALA A 398 -6.39 12.96 -16.10
C ALA A 398 -7.03 14.31 -16.47
N ALA A 399 -6.61 15.41 -15.83
CA ALA A 399 -7.09 16.75 -16.16
C ALA A 399 -6.72 17.15 -17.59
N ALA A 400 -5.46 16.95 -17.99
CA ALA A 400 -5.02 17.22 -19.35
C ALA A 400 -5.79 16.39 -20.40
N LEU A 401 -6.10 15.13 -20.08
CA LEU A 401 -6.89 14.26 -20.95
C LEU A 401 -8.34 14.75 -21.09
N LEU A 402 -8.97 15.18 -20.00
CA LEU A 402 -10.36 15.67 -20.01
C LEU A 402 -10.49 17.09 -20.57
N ASN A 403 -9.41 17.86 -20.64
CA ASN A 403 -9.37 19.18 -21.29
C ASN A 403 -9.06 19.08 -22.81
N ASP A 404 -8.71 17.91 -23.35
CA ASP A 404 -8.50 17.72 -24.79
C ASP A 404 -9.82 17.96 -25.55
N PRO A 405 -9.92 18.96 -26.45
CA PRO A 405 -11.17 19.29 -27.13
C PRO A 405 -11.75 18.14 -27.95
N GLU A 406 -10.90 17.30 -28.54
CA GLU A 406 -11.36 16.13 -29.31
C GLU A 406 -11.98 15.07 -28.40
N VAL A 407 -11.46 14.94 -27.16
CA VAL A 407 -11.98 14.04 -26.14
C VAL A 407 -13.32 14.55 -25.63
N GLN A 408 -13.43 15.83 -25.27
CA GLN A 408 -14.71 16.41 -24.81
C GLN A 408 -15.81 16.25 -25.86
N GLN A 409 -15.50 16.55 -27.13
CA GLN A 409 -16.44 16.33 -28.23
C GLN A 409 -16.83 14.86 -28.33
N ALA A 410 -15.88 13.92 -28.33
CA ALA A 410 -16.19 12.49 -28.47
C ALA A 410 -16.99 11.92 -27.29
N VAL A 411 -16.78 12.43 -26.08
CA VAL A 411 -17.54 12.09 -24.88
C VAL A 411 -19.00 12.59 -24.99
N GLN A 412 -19.20 13.82 -25.45
CA GLN A 412 -20.54 14.37 -25.71
C GLN A 412 -21.29 13.58 -26.80
N HIS A 413 -20.62 13.24 -27.91
CA HIS A 413 -21.20 12.40 -28.97
C HIS A 413 -21.56 10.98 -28.48
N ALA A 414 -20.91 10.51 -27.41
CA ALA A 414 -21.21 9.24 -26.77
C ALA A 414 -22.36 9.32 -25.74
N GLY A 415 -23.05 10.46 -25.65
CA GLY A 415 -24.23 10.65 -24.80
C GLY A 415 -23.94 11.16 -23.39
N MET A 416 -22.68 11.45 -23.03
CA MET A 416 -22.37 12.05 -21.72
C MET A 416 -22.54 13.58 -21.79
N THR A 417 -23.40 14.12 -20.93
CA THR A 417 -23.59 15.58 -20.83
C THR A 417 -22.44 16.20 -20.05
N LEU A 418 -21.76 17.16 -20.66
CA LEU A 418 -20.80 18.03 -19.99
C LEU A 418 -21.38 19.44 -19.88
N PRO A 419 -21.23 20.14 -18.74
CA PRO A 419 -21.58 21.56 -18.63
C PRO A 419 -20.85 22.41 -19.68
N SER A 420 -21.31 23.64 -19.90
CA SER A 420 -20.64 24.58 -20.81
C SER A 420 -20.55 25.96 -20.15
N PRO A 421 -19.34 26.51 -19.92
CA PRO A 421 -18.03 25.88 -20.16
C PRO A 421 -17.79 24.66 -19.26
N PHE A 422 -16.87 23.78 -19.64
CA PHE A 422 -16.37 22.68 -18.81
C PHE A 422 -14.84 22.67 -18.84
N HIS A 423 -14.24 22.73 -17.65
CA HIS A 423 -12.79 22.71 -17.50
C HIS A 423 -12.41 21.88 -16.28
N VAL A 424 -11.29 21.16 -16.39
CA VAL A 424 -10.78 20.28 -15.35
C VAL A 424 -9.43 20.79 -14.86
N LEU A 425 -9.30 20.99 -13.55
CA LEU A 425 -8.03 21.28 -12.89
C LEU A 425 -7.54 20.07 -12.11
N ALA A 426 -6.23 19.99 -11.93
CA ALA A 426 -5.61 19.03 -11.02
C ALA A 426 -5.20 19.73 -9.73
N ALA A 427 -5.19 19.00 -8.62
CA ALA A 427 -4.68 19.47 -7.34
C ALA A 427 -4.02 18.33 -6.53
N THR A 428 -3.17 18.72 -5.58
CA THR A 428 -2.55 17.82 -4.60
C THR A 428 -2.92 18.24 -3.18
N HIS A 429 -3.59 17.37 -2.43
CA HIS A 429 -3.82 17.49 -0.99
C HIS A 429 -2.64 16.86 -0.23
N CYS A 430 -1.90 17.67 0.53
CA CYS A 430 -0.87 17.18 1.44
C CYS A 430 -1.52 16.71 2.75
N THR A 431 -1.58 15.40 3.01
CA THR A 431 -2.23 14.83 4.20
C THR A 431 -1.52 15.18 5.51
N LEU A 432 -0.22 15.46 5.46
CA LEU A 432 0.53 15.93 6.61
C LEU A 432 0.09 17.33 7.05
N THR A 433 -0.22 18.23 6.11
CA THR A 433 -0.47 19.64 6.42
C THR A 433 -1.88 20.09 6.16
N ASP A 434 -2.73 19.26 5.54
CA ASP A 434 -4.05 19.60 5.01
C ASP A 434 -4.07 20.87 4.16
N ARG A 435 -3.00 21.07 3.38
CA ARG A 435 -2.94 22.11 2.36
C ARG A 435 -3.20 21.49 1.00
N VAL A 436 -3.97 22.18 0.18
CA VAL A 436 -4.22 21.81 -1.21
C VAL A 436 -3.44 22.76 -2.11
N HIS A 437 -2.68 22.20 -3.05
CA HIS A 437 -2.05 22.96 -4.12
C HIS A 437 -2.80 22.67 -5.42
N VAL A 438 -3.44 23.70 -5.98
CA VAL A 438 -4.11 23.63 -7.28
C VAL A 438 -3.11 23.96 -8.37
N TYR A 439 -3.02 23.11 -9.39
CA TYR A 439 -2.23 23.38 -10.59
C TYR A 439 -3.06 24.27 -11.52
N ARG A 440 -2.90 25.59 -11.40
CA ARG A 440 -3.56 26.57 -12.28
C ARG A 440 -3.17 26.32 -13.74
N ASP A 441 -4.15 26.50 -14.63
CA ASP A 441 -4.02 26.36 -16.07
C ASP A 441 -4.40 27.70 -16.73
N GLU A 442 -3.49 28.25 -17.52
CA GLU A 442 -3.71 29.52 -18.24
C GLU A 442 -4.80 29.40 -19.32
N GLN A 443 -5.18 28.18 -19.70
CA GLN A 443 -6.26 27.91 -20.65
C GLN A 443 -7.65 27.89 -20.00
N MET A 444 -7.74 28.00 -18.67
CA MET A 444 -9.02 28.03 -17.98
C MET A 444 -9.85 29.26 -18.40
N PRO A 445 -11.14 29.09 -18.75
CA PRO A 445 -12.01 30.24 -19.05
C PRO A 445 -12.14 31.21 -17.87
N GLU A 446 -12.06 32.50 -18.13
CA GLU A 446 -12.21 33.57 -17.12
C GLU A 446 -13.52 33.47 -16.33
N ALA A 447 -14.59 32.97 -16.97
CA ALA A 447 -15.89 32.71 -16.34
C ALA A 447 -15.84 31.71 -15.17
N LEU A 448 -14.75 30.95 -15.01
CA LEU A 448 -14.55 29.99 -13.93
C LEU A 448 -13.64 30.49 -12.80
N GLU A 449 -13.05 31.68 -12.91
CA GLU A 449 -12.14 32.22 -11.88
C GLU A 449 -12.84 32.42 -10.53
N ASP A 450 -14.09 32.90 -10.51
CA ASP A 450 -14.86 33.04 -9.28
C ASP A 450 -15.12 31.67 -8.60
N ALA A 451 -15.35 30.63 -9.41
CA ALA A 451 -15.56 29.27 -8.92
C ALA A 451 -14.26 28.70 -8.35
N LEU A 452 -13.12 28.93 -9.03
CA LEU A 452 -11.80 28.56 -8.53
C LEU A 452 -11.44 29.29 -7.24
N ALA A 453 -11.67 30.61 -7.16
CA ALA A 453 -11.41 31.40 -5.97
C ALA A 453 -12.23 30.92 -4.76
N ALA A 454 -13.51 30.59 -4.99
CA ALA A 454 -14.36 29.98 -3.96
C ALA A 454 -13.82 28.63 -3.50
N PHE A 455 -13.35 27.78 -4.43
CA PHE A 455 -12.72 26.50 -4.10
C PHE A 455 -11.41 26.68 -3.31
N GLU A 456 -10.51 27.56 -3.76
CA GLU A 456 -9.22 27.84 -3.10
C GLU A 456 -9.42 28.40 -1.67
N SER A 457 -10.42 29.26 -1.49
CA SER A 457 -10.81 29.74 -0.16
C SER A 457 -11.39 28.60 0.71
N GLY A 458 -12.27 27.79 0.13
CA GLY A 458 -12.88 26.64 0.82
C GLY A 458 -11.86 25.62 1.30
N VAL A 459 -10.87 25.26 0.46
CA VAL A 459 -9.82 24.30 0.85
C VAL A 459 -8.89 24.85 1.93
N HIS A 460 -8.71 26.17 2.01
CA HIS A 460 -7.94 26.80 3.08
C HIS A 460 -8.66 26.62 4.44
N VAL A 461 -9.94 26.99 4.50
CA VAL A 461 -10.79 26.83 5.69
C VAL A 461 -10.94 25.35 6.08
N ALA A 462 -11.18 24.48 5.10
CA ALA A 462 -11.30 23.04 5.32
C ALA A 462 -10.02 22.44 5.90
N GLY A 463 -8.87 22.89 5.40
CA GLY A 463 -7.57 22.48 5.91
C GLY A 463 -7.36 22.88 7.37
N GLU A 464 -7.73 24.11 7.74
CA GLU A 464 -7.63 24.58 9.13
C GLU A 464 -8.50 23.77 10.08
N ALA A 465 -9.75 23.50 9.70
CA ALA A 465 -10.68 22.70 10.48
C ALA A 465 -10.22 21.24 10.59
N THR A 466 -9.69 20.65 9.51
CA THR A 466 -9.14 19.29 9.52
C THR A 466 -7.93 19.17 10.44
N ARG A 467 -7.01 20.13 10.39
CA ARG A 467 -5.86 20.20 11.30
C ARG A 467 -6.31 20.31 12.76
N LEU A 468 -7.30 21.17 13.05
CA LEU A 468 -7.83 21.34 14.39
C LEU A 468 -8.42 20.02 14.94
N GLU A 469 -9.20 19.31 14.12
CA GLU A 469 -9.83 18.04 14.52
C GLU A 469 -8.82 16.94 14.87
N ARG A 470 -7.69 16.87 14.17
CA ARG A 470 -6.67 15.82 14.36
C ARG A 470 -5.46 16.23 15.20
N ALA A 471 -5.35 17.50 15.59
CA ALA A 471 -4.22 17.99 16.38
C ALA A 471 -4.02 17.22 17.70
N PRO A 472 -5.08 16.89 18.46
CA PRO A 472 -4.95 16.12 19.70
C PRO A 472 -4.32 14.74 19.47
N ASP A 473 -4.69 14.04 18.39
CA ASP A 473 -4.16 12.70 18.06
C ASP A 473 -2.64 12.71 17.85
N LEU A 474 -2.06 13.85 17.48
CA LEU A 474 -0.63 14.00 17.20
C LEU A 474 0.14 14.74 18.32
N GLY A 475 -0.54 15.05 19.43
CA GLY A 475 0.02 15.82 20.55
C GLY A 475 0.39 17.24 20.14
N VAL A 476 -0.42 17.88 19.30
CA VAL A 476 -0.25 19.27 18.87
C VAL A 476 -1.28 20.15 19.58
N ASP A 477 -0.84 20.95 20.54
CA ASP A 477 -1.71 21.77 21.40
C ASP A 477 -1.78 23.26 20.95
N ASP A 478 -1.21 23.59 19.79
CA ASP A 478 -1.20 24.96 19.27
C ASP A 478 -2.62 25.46 18.99
N ALA A 479 -3.06 26.47 19.76
CA ALA A 479 -4.38 27.08 19.62
C ALA A 479 -4.48 27.96 18.36
N ASP A 480 -3.40 28.65 18.01
CA ASP A 480 -3.33 29.49 16.81
C ASP A 480 -3.24 28.64 15.52
N PRO A 481 -4.09 28.88 14.50
CA PRO A 481 -4.09 28.10 13.26
C PRO A 481 -2.76 28.15 12.49
N ILE A 482 -2.04 29.29 12.53
CA ILE A 482 -0.78 29.48 11.78
C ILE A 482 0.34 28.70 12.46
N GLU A 483 0.48 28.83 13.78
CA GLU A 483 1.47 28.06 14.54
C GLU A 483 1.17 26.56 14.48
N ARG A 484 -0.10 26.14 14.55
CA ARG A 484 -0.48 24.74 14.33
C ARG A 484 0.01 24.23 12.98
N LEU A 485 -0.30 24.93 11.89
CA LEU A 485 0.16 24.54 10.54
C LEU A 485 1.69 24.43 10.49
N LYS A 486 2.40 25.38 11.11
CA LYS A 486 3.86 25.36 11.18
C LYS A 486 4.39 24.17 11.97
N THR A 487 3.76 23.78 13.07
CA THR A 487 4.11 22.56 13.83
C THR A 487 3.94 21.32 12.96
N PHE A 488 2.79 21.15 12.29
CA PHE A 488 2.56 20.05 11.35
C PHE A 488 3.60 20.02 10.22
N ALA A 489 3.91 21.16 9.62
CA ALA A 489 4.92 21.24 8.57
C ALA A 489 6.32 20.93 9.10
N THR A 490 6.65 21.35 10.33
CA THR A 490 7.94 21.05 10.95
C THR A 490 8.12 19.55 11.16
N ARG A 491 7.06 18.83 11.59
CA ARG A 491 7.11 17.37 11.76
C ARG A 491 7.50 16.61 10.50
N GLY A 492 7.09 17.07 9.31
CA GLY A 492 7.47 16.43 8.05
C GLY A 492 8.90 16.75 7.59
N ALA A 493 9.43 17.91 7.97
CA ALA A 493 10.81 18.31 7.67
C ALA A 493 11.82 17.80 8.70
N ASP A 494 11.36 17.41 9.89
CA ASP A 494 12.18 16.83 10.94
C ASP A 494 12.57 15.40 10.58
N TRP A 495 13.83 15.22 10.17
CA TRP A 495 14.39 13.92 9.79
C TRP A 495 14.50 12.93 10.98
N SER A 496 14.38 13.43 12.22
CA SER A 496 14.35 12.61 13.44
C SER A 496 12.95 12.17 13.84
N GLN A 497 11.90 12.73 13.23
CA GLN A 497 10.51 12.44 13.57
C GLN A 497 10.10 11.04 13.07
N PRO A 498 9.92 10.04 13.96
CA PRO A 498 9.50 8.72 13.52
C PRO A 498 8.04 8.68 13.04
N ARG A 499 7.21 9.64 13.48
CA ARG A 499 5.79 9.74 13.17
C ARG A 499 5.41 11.14 12.69
N PRO A 500 5.66 11.48 11.41
CA PRO A 500 5.26 12.77 10.86
C PRO A 500 3.73 12.94 10.91
N GLU A 501 2.99 11.89 10.54
CA GLU A 501 1.53 11.76 10.66
C GLU A 501 1.15 10.29 10.94
N TRP A 502 -0.14 10.02 11.15
CA TRP A 502 -0.67 8.67 11.43
C TRP A 502 -0.96 7.81 10.19
N GLY A 503 -0.96 8.39 8.98
CA GLY A 503 -1.34 7.65 7.77
C GLY A 503 -2.77 7.14 7.85
N LEU A 504 -2.99 5.87 7.47
CA LEU A 504 -4.31 5.23 7.47
C LEU A 504 -4.62 4.48 8.78
N VAL A 505 -4.05 4.91 9.91
CA VAL A 505 -4.34 4.30 11.22
C VAL A 505 -5.86 4.32 11.47
N ASN A 506 -6.33 3.30 12.18
CA ASN A 506 -7.74 3.16 12.55
C ASN A 506 -8.77 3.05 11.39
N ASN A 507 -8.32 2.81 10.15
CA ASN A 507 -9.23 2.49 9.04
C ASN A 507 -10.10 1.25 9.38
N ALA A 508 -11.38 1.30 9.02
CA ALA A 508 -12.35 0.28 9.44
C ALA A 508 -13.47 0.02 8.42
N ALA A 509 -13.74 0.94 7.49
CA ALA A 509 -14.80 0.76 6.48
C ALA A 509 -14.42 1.21 5.07
N LEU A 510 -15.08 0.63 4.07
CA LEU A 510 -15.14 1.12 2.70
C LEU A 510 -16.61 1.32 2.34
N ILE A 511 -16.98 2.50 1.86
CA ILE A 511 -18.35 2.81 1.45
C ILE A 511 -18.37 3.05 -0.05
N LEU A 512 -19.14 2.23 -0.76
CA LEU A 512 -19.46 2.34 -2.18
C LEU A 512 -20.91 2.80 -2.31
N ALA A 513 -21.13 4.11 -2.33
CA ALA A 513 -22.47 4.69 -2.32
C ALA A 513 -22.46 6.12 -2.90
N PRO A 514 -23.61 6.69 -3.28
CA PRO A 514 -23.67 8.09 -3.68
C PRO A 514 -23.22 9.00 -2.53
N ARG A 515 -22.53 10.12 -2.82
CA ARG A 515 -22.09 11.09 -1.79
C ARG A 515 -23.20 11.48 -0.82
N ALA A 516 -24.44 11.61 -1.30
CA ALA A 516 -25.61 11.95 -0.49
C ALA A 516 -25.83 11.01 0.71
N ARG A 517 -25.34 9.77 0.67
CA ARG A 517 -25.44 8.82 1.80
C ARG A 517 -24.48 9.13 2.95
N THR A 518 -23.38 9.81 2.67
CA THR A 518 -22.29 10.09 3.61
C THR A 518 -22.08 11.59 3.87
N GLN A 519 -22.83 12.46 3.20
CA GLN A 519 -22.69 13.90 3.29
C GLN A 519 -22.99 14.43 4.70
N GLY A 520 -22.10 15.25 5.23
CA GLY A 520 -22.21 15.84 6.56
C GLY A 520 -22.04 14.87 7.74
N LYS A 521 -21.86 13.57 7.48
CA LYS A 521 -21.70 12.55 8.53
C LYS A 521 -20.23 12.48 8.96
N ALA A 522 -20.00 12.45 10.27
CA ALA A 522 -18.67 12.24 10.82
C ALA A 522 -18.34 10.75 10.80
N LEU A 523 -17.40 10.33 9.95
CA LEU A 523 -16.91 8.95 9.89
C LEU A 523 -15.53 8.80 10.55
N GLU A 524 -15.14 9.80 11.34
CA GLU A 524 -13.93 9.84 12.17
C GLU A 524 -12.62 9.60 11.42
N GLY A 525 -12.55 9.83 10.10
CA GLY A 525 -11.40 9.47 9.27
C GLY A 525 -11.12 7.97 9.23
N ARG A 526 -12.15 7.12 9.37
CA ARG A 526 -12.02 5.66 9.39
C ARG A 526 -12.56 4.97 8.13
N ALA A 527 -13.22 5.70 7.25
CA ALA A 527 -13.91 5.16 6.09
C ALA A 527 -13.24 5.60 4.78
N PHE A 528 -12.91 4.63 3.92
CA PHE A 528 -12.63 4.89 2.52
C PHE A 528 -13.96 5.23 1.82
N LEU A 529 -13.99 6.29 1.04
CA LEU A 529 -15.23 6.78 0.42
C LEU A 529 -15.11 6.81 -1.10
N HIS A 530 -15.81 5.90 -1.78
CA HIS A 530 -15.92 5.89 -3.24
C HIS A 530 -17.36 6.20 -3.65
N ASP A 531 -17.53 7.15 -4.56
CA ASP A 531 -18.84 7.44 -5.13
C ASP A 531 -19.27 6.32 -6.08
N TYR A 532 -20.51 5.87 -5.94
CA TYR A 532 -21.09 4.82 -6.79
C TYR A 532 -22.61 5.01 -6.89
N HIS A 533 -23.13 4.95 -8.11
CA HIS A 533 -24.52 5.26 -8.46
C HIS A 533 -25.21 4.01 -9.03
N PRO A 534 -25.93 3.21 -8.21
CA PRO A 534 -26.53 1.97 -8.67
C PRO A 534 -27.56 2.12 -9.79
N GLU A 535 -28.16 3.31 -9.92
CA GLU A 535 -29.11 3.68 -10.98
C GLU A 535 -28.43 3.89 -12.35
N GLN A 536 -27.14 4.23 -12.35
CA GLN A 536 -26.33 4.41 -13.57
C GLN A 536 -25.61 3.12 -13.99
N ASP A 537 -25.69 2.06 -13.17
CA ASP A 537 -25.02 0.78 -13.39
C ASP A 537 -26.00 -0.40 -13.25
N PRO A 538 -27.00 -0.53 -14.16
CA PRO A 538 -28.01 -1.57 -14.06
C PRO A 538 -27.42 -2.98 -14.14
N GLU A 539 -26.35 -3.17 -14.92
CA GLU A 539 -25.65 -4.45 -15.11
C GLU A 539 -24.62 -4.75 -14.02
N GLY A 540 -24.27 -3.78 -13.18
CA GLY A 540 -23.26 -3.95 -12.13
C GLY A 540 -21.81 -3.99 -12.60
N LYS A 541 -21.52 -3.49 -13.81
CA LYS A 541 -20.16 -3.50 -14.38
C LYS A 541 -19.22 -2.56 -13.64
N VAL A 542 -19.72 -1.39 -13.24
CA VAL A 542 -18.95 -0.44 -12.43
C VAL A 542 -18.73 -1.04 -11.05
N LEU A 543 -19.79 -1.55 -10.42
CA LEU A 543 -19.69 -2.18 -9.10
C LEU A 543 -18.70 -3.36 -9.09
N GLU A 544 -18.73 -4.20 -10.12
CA GLU A 544 -17.80 -5.30 -10.30
C GLU A 544 -16.36 -4.80 -10.36
N GLY A 545 -16.09 -3.73 -11.12
CA GLY A 545 -14.79 -3.06 -11.12
C GLY A 545 -14.38 -2.49 -9.76
N LEU A 546 -15.33 -1.92 -9.01
CA LEU A 546 -15.09 -1.37 -7.67
C LEU A 546 -14.77 -2.49 -6.65
N MET A 547 -15.44 -3.64 -6.75
CA MET A 547 -15.17 -4.82 -5.92
C MET A 547 -13.85 -5.49 -6.31
N MET A 548 -13.48 -5.46 -7.59
CA MET A 548 -12.25 -6.06 -8.12
C MET A 548 -11.00 -5.19 -7.99
N ALA A 549 -11.11 -3.91 -7.59
CA ALA A 549 -9.94 -3.07 -7.39
C ALA A 549 -10.00 -2.25 -6.08
N PRO A 550 -10.80 -1.18 -5.94
CA PRO A 550 -10.92 -0.44 -4.67
C PRO A 550 -11.15 -1.30 -3.43
N MET A 551 -12.05 -2.28 -3.48
CA MET A 551 -12.33 -3.17 -2.34
C MET A 551 -11.12 -4.06 -1.98
N LEU A 552 -10.46 -4.66 -2.97
CA LEU A 552 -9.22 -5.40 -2.77
C LEU A 552 -8.13 -4.53 -2.16
N VAL A 553 -7.87 -3.35 -2.73
CA VAL A 553 -6.83 -2.43 -2.24
C VAL A 553 -7.13 -1.96 -0.81
N ALA A 554 -8.38 -1.57 -0.52
CA ALA A 554 -8.79 -1.19 0.83
C ALA A 554 -8.65 -2.36 1.82
N SER A 555 -8.98 -3.59 1.40
CA SER A 555 -8.81 -4.78 2.23
C SER A 555 -7.34 -5.06 2.54
N TRP A 556 -6.44 -4.88 1.57
CA TRP A 556 -4.99 -5.07 1.79
C TRP A 556 -4.43 -4.03 2.75
N ILE A 557 -4.83 -2.77 2.60
CA ILE A 557 -4.44 -1.71 3.53
C ILE A 557 -4.95 -2.05 4.93
N ASN A 558 -6.24 -2.37 5.08
CA ASN A 558 -6.83 -2.74 6.37
C ASN A 558 -6.11 -3.95 7.00
N LEU A 559 -5.88 -5.01 6.25
CA LEU A 559 -5.20 -6.21 6.73
C LEU A 559 -3.75 -5.95 7.12
N GLN A 560 -3.05 -5.04 6.44
CA GLN A 560 -1.70 -4.64 6.83
C GLN A 560 -1.68 -3.99 8.23
N TYR A 561 -2.61 -3.07 8.50
CA TYR A 561 -2.75 -2.45 9.82
C TYR A 561 -3.23 -3.47 10.87
N TYR A 562 -4.23 -4.28 10.53
CA TYR A 562 -4.78 -5.32 11.39
C TYR A 562 -3.67 -6.30 11.83
N ALA A 563 -2.97 -6.91 10.87
CA ALA A 563 -1.98 -7.95 11.11
C ALA A 563 -0.74 -7.40 11.84
N SER A 564 -0.30 -6.19 11.50
CA SER A 564 0.78 -5.50 12.22
C SER A 564 0.43 -5.20 13.68
N THR A 565 -0.86 -5.10 14.00
CA THR A 565 -1.36 -4.90 15.36
C THR A 565 -1.54 -6.20 16.12
N VAL A 566 -2.14 -7.23 15.51
CA VAL A 566 -2.51 -8.47 16.22
C VAL A 566 -1.36 -9.46 16.36
N VAL A 567 -0.41 -9.50 15.41
CA VAL A 567 0.78 -10.37 15.44
C VAL A 567 2.01 -9.58 14.97
N PRO A 568 2.44 -8.55 15.73
CA PRO A 568 3.48 -7.61 15.31
C PRO A 568 4.82 -8.29 15.00
N GLY A 569 5.16 -9.38 15.69
CA GLY A 569 6.41 -10.10 15.45
C GLY A 569 6.52 -10.78 14.07
N LEU A 570 5.38 -11.18 13.49
CA LEU A 570 5.31 -11.90 12.21
C LEU A 570 4.90 -10.98 11.04
N TYR A 571 3.91 -10.13 11.27
CA TYR A 571 3.31 -9.28 10.24
C TYR A 571 3.58 -7.79 10.42
N GLY A 572 4.27 -7.38 11.49
CA GLY A 572 4.70 -6.00 11.70
C GLY A 572 6.11 -5.75 11.17
N ALA A 573 6.60 -4.53 11.37
CA ALA A 573 7.97 -4.16 11.09
C ALA A 573 8.81 -3.85 12.33
N GLY A 574 8.29 -4.09 13.53
CA GLY A 574 8.99 -3.80 14.79
C GLY A 574 9.29 -2.32 14.96
N ASN A 575 10.41 -2.00 15.61
CA ASN A 575 10.78 -0.65 15.96
C ASN A 575 11.46 0.09 14.79
N LYS A 576 10.78 1.13 14.27
CA LYS A 576 11.26 1.98 13.17
C LYS A 576 12.63 2.58 13.41
N LEU A 577 12.99 2.87 14.66
CA LEU A 577 14.27 3.50 15.01
C LEU A 577 15.47 2.59 14.75
N LEU A 578 15.24 1.29 14.62
CA LEU A 578 16.26 0.28 14.36
C LEU A 578 16.30 -0.12 12.88
N HIS A 579 15.53 0.55 12.00
CA HIS A 579 15.41 0.15 10.60
C HIS A 579 16.65 0.47 9.79
N SER A 580 17.10 -0.52 9.02
CA SER A 580 18.06 -0.34 7.93
C SER A 580 17.43 -0.75 6.60
N VAL A 581 17.67 0.02 5.53
CA VAL A 581 17.13 -0.27 4.20
C VAL A 581 18.01 -1.31 3.50
N VAL A 582 17.42 -2.40 3.04
CA VAL A 582 18.11 -3.46 2.29
C VAL A 582 18.00 -3.22 0.79
N GLY A 583 19.09 -3.43 0.07
CA GLY A 583 19.17 -3.32 -1.39
C GLY A 583 18.76 -1.95 -1.97
N GLY A 584 18.67 -0.93 -1.12
CA GLY A 584 18.21 0.43 -1.46
C GLY A 584 16.73 0.58 -1.78
N HIS A 585 16.04 -0.50 -2.14
CA HIS A 585 14.65 -0.49 -2.58
C HIS A 585 13.91 -1.82 -2.34
N VAL A 586 14.51 -2.79 -1.64
CA VAL A 586 13.88 -4.09 -1.35
C VAL A 586 12.93 -3.96 -0.16
N GLY A 587 13.38 -3.30 0.91
CA GLY A 587 12.57 -3.04 2.09
C GLY A 587 13.45 -2.70 3.29
N VAL A 588 12.99 -3.05 4.50
CA VAL A 588 13.72 -2.77 5.74
C VAL A 588 13.95 -4.02 6.58
N ILE A 589 15.04 -4.01 7.32
CA ILE A 589 15.33 -4.95 8.42
C ILE A 589 15.34 -4.20 9.75
N GLU A 590 15.22 -4.92 10.86
CA GLU A 590 15.23 -4.34 12.21
C GLU A 590 16.47 -4.75 12.99
N GLY A 591 17.26 -3.76 13.42
CA GLY A 591 18.48 -3.99 14.20
C GLY A 591 19.51 -4.80 13.41
N ASN A 592 19.99 -5.89 14.00
CA ASN A 592 20.93 -6.80 13.37
C ASN A 592 20.25 -8.00 12.69
N SER A 593 18.91 -8.10 12.75
CA SER A 593 18.22 -9.24 12.17
C SER A 593 18.21 -9.14 10.64
N PRO A 594 18.55 -10.21 9.89
CA PRO A 594 18.50 -10.22 8.43
C PRO A 594 17.08 -10.41 7.87
N GLN A 595 16.08 -10.52 8.74
CA GLN A 595 14.68 -10.77 8.37
C GLN A 595 14.05 -9.53 7.73
N LEU A 596 13.60 -9.66 6.49
CA LEU A 596 12.84 -8.60 5.83
C LEU A 596 11.53 -8.34 6.58
N ARG A 597 11.21 -7.07 6.83
CA ARG A 597 9.97 -6.65 7.47
C ARG A 597 8.96 -6.16 6.44
N ILE A 598 7.72 -6.66 6.49
CA ILE A 598 6.67 -6.42 5.47
C ILE A 598 5.48 -5.57 5.96
N GLY A 599 5.37 -5.38 7.28
CA GLY A 599 4.28 -4.67 7.90
C GLY A 599 4.58 -3.21 8.21
N LEU A 600 3.78 -2.68 9.14
CA LEU A 600 3.97 -1.35 9.68
C LEU A 600 4.82 -1.39 10.96
N PRO A 601 5.66 -0.37 11.18
CA PRO A 601 6.39 -0.26 12.42
C PRO A 601 5.48 0.13 13.58
N GLU A 602 5.91 -0.17 14.80
CA GLU A 602 5.16 0.18 16.02
C GLU A 602 4.81 1.67 16.08
N GLN A 603 5.74 2.54 15.64
CA GLN A 603 5.51 3.98 15.63
C GLN A 603 4.40 4.43 14.68
N SER A 604 3.94 3.60 13.74
CA SER A 604 2.77 3.89 12.90
C SER A 604 1.44 3.44 13.54
N LEU A 605 1.48 2.69 14.64
CA LEU A 605 0.31 2.04 15.23
C LEU A 605 0.04 2.46 16.68
N ARG A 606 1.08 2.84 17.43
CA ARG A 606 0.98 3.21 18.85
C ARG A 606 1.88 4.39 19.19
N ASP A 607 1.52 5.17 20.21
CA ASP A 607 2.28 6.33 20.69
C ASP A 607 3.21 6.04 21.88
N GLY A 608 3.24 4.80 22.34
CA GLY A 608 3.99 4.34 23.52
C GLY A 608 3.08 4.02 24.70
N GLU A 609 1.91 4.65 24.77
CA GLU A 609 0.90 4.42 25.82
C GLU A 609 -0.31 3.67 25.25
N LYS A 610 -0.81 4.12 24.10
CA LYS A 610 -2.05 3.64 23.49
C LYS A 610 -1.79 3.11 22.08
N LEU A 611 -2.49 2.03 21.75
CA LEU A 611 -2.68 1.56 20.39
C LEU A 611 -3.75 2.40 19.69
N HIS A 612 -3.39 3.04 18.58
CA HIS A 612 -4.26 3.92 17.81
C HIS A 612 -5.04 3.20 16.71
N HIS A 613 -4.59 2.01 16.29
CA HIS A 613 -5.35 1.16 15.36
C HIS A 613 -6.15 0.11 16.13
N GLU A 614 -7.47 0.24 16.09
CA GLU A 614 -8.37 -0.84 16.49
C GLU A 614 -8.33 -1.94 15.43
N PRO A 615 -7.94 -3.18 15.75
CA PRO A 615 -7.79 -4.25 14.76
C PRO A 615 -9.16 -4.80 14.36
N LEU A 616 -9.85 -4.09 13.48
CA LEU A 616 -11.12 -4.48 12.88
C LEU A 616 -10.90 -4.94 11.44
N ARG A 617 -11.50 -6.07 11.06
CA ARG A 617 -11.60 -6.42 9.64
C ARG A 617 -12.51 -5.42 8.92
N LEU A 618 -12.09 -5.01 7.72
CA LEU A 618 -12.78 -4.00 6.92
C LEU A 618 -14.27 -4.32 6.77
N THR A 619 -15.13 -3.35 7.09
CA THR A 619 -16.56 -3.41 6.77
C THR A 619 -16.80 -2.69 5.44
N VAL A 620 -17.18 -3.44 4.41
CA VAL A 620 -17.56 -2.91 3.10
C VAL A 620 -19.06 -2.65 3.10
N VAL A 621 -19.49 -1.42 2.81
CA VAL A 621 -20.89 -1.01 2.71
C VAL A 621 -21.19 -0.64 1.26
N ILE A 622 -22.13 -1.34 0.63
CA ILE A 622 -22.51 -1.11 -0.78
C ILE A 622 -23.97 -0.63 -0.87
N ASP A 623 -24.22 0.48 -1.56
CA ASP A 623 -25.57 0.90 -1.95
C ASP A 623 -25.94 0.26 -3.30
N ALA A 624 -26.40 -1.01 -3.28
CA ALA A 624 -26.82 -1.75 -4.46
C ALA A 624 -27.86 -2.86 -4.14
N PRO A 625 -28.64 -3.32 -5.13
CA PRO A 625 -29.53 -4.48 -5.00
C PRO A 625 -28.76 -5.77 -4.62
N ARG A 626 -29.42 -6.68 -3.87
CA ARG A 626 -28.81 -7.95 -3.41
C ARG A 626 -28.32 -8.77 -4.59
N GLU A 627 -29.19 -8.92 -5.57
CA GLU A 627 -29.01 -9.77 -6.74
C GLU A 627 -27.80 -9.32 -7.56
N ARG A 628 -27.54 -8.01 -7.61
CA ARG A 628 -26.38 -7.45 -8.31
C ARG A 628 -25.08 -7.78 -7.59
N ILE A 629 -25.06 -7.64 -6.25
CA ILE A 629 -23.88 -7.96 -5.43
C ILE A 629 -23.59 -9.46 -5.49
N GLU A 630 -24.62 -10.29 -5.29
CA GLU A 630 -24.53 -11.76 -5.33
C GLU A 630 -24.02 -12.26 -6.68
N ALA A 631 -24.55 -11.72 -7.79
CA ALA A 631 -24.09 -12.09 -9.12
C ALA A 631 -22.61 -11.74 -9.37
N ILE A 632 -22.06 -10.72 -8.71
CA ILE A 632 -20.62 -10.40 -8.78
C ILE A 632 -19.82 -11.41 -7.96
N ILE A 633 -20.28 -11.76 -6.75
CA ILE A 633 -19.64 -12.77 -5.90
C ILE A 633 -19.54 -14.11 -6.64
N GLU A 634 -20.61 -14.52 -7.34
CA GLU A 634 -20.63 -15.74 -8.15
C GLU A 634 -19.63 -15.70 -9.32
N ARG A 635 -19.46 -14.54 -9.98
CA ARG A 635 -18.57 -14.39 -11.13
C ARG A 635 -17.10 -14.22 -10.77
N GLN A 636 -16.80 -13.72 -9.57
CA GLN A 636 -15.46 -13.27 -9.18
C GLN A 636 -14.91 -14.07 -7.98
N PRO A 637 -14.17 -15.17 -8.22
CA PRO A 637 -13.63 -16.03 -7.15
C PRO A 637 -12.82 -15.28 -6.10
N VAL A 638 -11.98 -14.32 -6.51
CA VAL A 638 -11.15 -13.55 -5.57
C VAL A 638 -12.00 -12.71 -4.60
N VAL A 639 -13.15 -12.21 -5.06
CA VAL A 639 -14.10 -11.47 -4.21
C VAL A 639 -14.82 -12.43 -3.28
N ALA A 640 -15.26 -13.58 -3.80
CA ALA A 640 -15.88 -14.64 -3.01
C ALA A 640 -14.96 -15.13 -1.90
N ASP A 641 -13.68 -15.36 -2.18
CA ASP A 641 -12.69 -15.82 -1.21
C ASP A 641 -12.49 -14.81 -0.08
N LEU A 642 -12.44 -13.50 -0.38
CA LEU A 642 -12.33 -12.46 0.65
C LEU A 642 -13.52 -12.47 1.62
N ILE A 643 -14.73 -12.67 1.08
CA ILE A 643 -15.98 -12.64 1.84
C ILE A 643 -16.18 -13.95 2.62
N ASN A 644 -16.07 -15.09 1.93
CA ASN A 644 -16.36 -16.41 2.47
C ASN A 644 -15.36 -16.83 3.55
N HIS A 645 -14.08 -16.47 3.37
CA HIS A 645 -13.05 -16.69 4.40
C HIS A 645 -13.01 -15.59 5.47
N ARG A 646 -13.95 -14.62 5.42
CA ARG A 646 -14.08 -13.52 6.38
C ARG A 646 -12.79 -12.71 6.55
N TRP A 647 -12.10 -12.43 5.44
CA TRP A 647 -11.02 -11.44 5.41
C TRP A 647 -11.55 -10.00 5.50
N LEU A 648 -12.84 -9.83 5.19
CA LEU A 648 -13.62 -8.60 5.39
C LEU A 648 -15.09 -8.94 5.69
N TRP A 649 -15.86 -7.94 6.09
CA TRP A 649 -17.31 -8.03 6.24
C TRP A 649 -18.00 -7.29 5.10
N LEU A 650 -18.90 -7.98 4.39
CA LEU A 650 -19.72 -7.36 3.35
C LEU A 650 -21.09 -6.99 3.93
N THR A 651 -21.47 -5.73 3.72
CA THR A 651 -22.77 -5.18 4.09
C THR A 651 -23.34 -4.36 2.93
N ARG A 652 -24.65 -4.18 2.92
CA ARG A 652 -25.33 -3.30 1.98
C ARG A 652 -26.29 -2.36 2.70
N MET A 653 -26.63 -1.25 2.05
CA MET A 653 -27.71 -0.37 2.49
C MET A 653 -29.05 -0.97 2.04
N GLY A 654 -29.92 -1.30 3.00
CA GLY A 654 -31.31 -1.71 2.76
C GLY A 654 -32.29 -0.66 3.26
N ASP A 655 -33.59 -0.90 3.02
CA ASP A 655 -34.66 0.05 3.36
C ASP A 655 -34.75 0.35 4.87
N ASN A 656 -34.39 -0.63 5.71
CA ASN A 656 -34.46 -0.56 7.16
C ASN A 656 -33.08 -0.44 7.84
N GLY A 657 -32.04 -0.06 7.09
CA GLY A 657 -30.67 0.06 7.59
C GLY A 657 -29.71 -0.92 6.92
N LEU A 658 -28.56 -1.18 7.57
CA LEU A 658 -27.54 -2.06 7.00
C LEU A 658 -27.92 -3.53 7.12
N GLU A 659 -27.64 -4.29 6.06
CA GLU A 659 -27.76 -5.74 6.03
C GLU A 659 -26.39 -6.35 5.76
N ARG A 660 -26.00 -7.36 6.53
CA ARG A 660 -24.72 -8.08 6.39
C ARG A 660 -24.93 -9.37 5.62
N TYR A 661 -24.02 -9.65 4.69
CA TYR A 661 -23.98 -10.90 3.95
C TYR A 661 -23.36 -12.03 4.78
N SER A 662 -23.97 -13.20 4.76
CA SER A 662 -23.39 -14.45 5.26
C SER A 662 -23.76 -15.62 4.32
N PRO A 663 -23.14 -16.80 4.45
CA PRO A 663 -23.53 -17.99 3.67
C PRO A 663 -25.00 -18.38 3.84
N GLU A 664 -25.62 -18.01 4.97
CA GLU A 664 -27.04 -18.23 5.26
C GLU A 664 -27.95 -17.13 4.67
N GLY A 665 -27.38 -16.13 4.00
CA GLY A 665 -28.09 -15.01 3.36
C GLY A 665 -27.86 -13.65 4.05
N TRP A 666 -28.63 -12.65 3.63
CA TRP A 666 -28.57 -11.29 4.19
C TRP A 666 -29.29 -11.19 5.53
N GLN A 667 -28.59 -10.72 6.55
CA GLN A 667 -29.11 -10.52 7.91
C GLN A 667 -29.05 -9.04 8.30
N PRO A 668 -30.06 -8.47 8.97
CA PRO A 668 -30.01 -7.09 9.43
C PRO A 668 -28.91 -6.89 10.48
N VAL A 669 -28.18 -5.78 10.40
CA VAL A 669 -27.28 -5.35 11.46
C VAL A 669 -28.15 -4.69 12.54
N ALA A 670 -28.46 -5.44 13.60
CA ALA A 670 -29.32 -4.95 14.69
C ALA A 670 -28.71 -3.71 15.35
N VAL A 671 -29.38 -2.56 15.22
CA VAL A 671 -29.01 -1.26 15.79
C VAL A 671 -29.27 -1.20 17.29
#